data_AF-A0A0M6Y8H0-F1
#
_entry.id   AF-A0A0M6Y8H0-F1
#
_cell.length_a   1.000
_cell.length_b   1.000
_cell.length_c   1.000
_cell.angle_alpha   90.00
_cell.angle_beta   90.00
_cell.angle_gamma   90.00
#
_symmetry.space_group_name_H-M   'P 1'
#
loop_
_entity.id
_entity.type
_entity.pdbx_description
1 polymer ?
#
loop_
_entity_poly.entity_id
_entity_poly.type
_entity_poly.pdbx_seq_one_letter_code
_entity_poly.pdbx_strand_id
1 'polypeptide(L)'
;MNFQPASVFSSKPARARVRLLMLGTALALVSGSALAQDTGETAYEAYVEGLKSLGVEVENGSVAYDEGTDTLTLTDSTISLSGTIEDIPAEETNVTGNDGATDIEPEKLTDLTYSLSFSSGTVTITGLSHEDGDFDAASWVYSDDSEMVLSASAEGKGRLKIDGRLSGVSATNYSFTMPEVPAEDEAHQVSRWLPFVKAALLTSYDEVKADNTAMTIEAHEIEDGKDTLVLSGTMQIAGYRMADAVDGRIGEYTIDSMSQSMQTLDTTSGQMLNQTTSQGKTVYTDMDAAAFFDLFDPDVPETGDEVVMLGSASAIDYKSKQDIADGLAIEIAVDKTSISEVTVLKRENNILALFDSLFAKQVPAPEELITGVFQFYRSFGVTDARISGINVTVPTPGPEKPMEIAIKEMSMSEINSDGIGEMMMVGLDAPDLPEGASVKIDWAAIGDIEFAEYTPMRAMISTLMADPSFGEDHPMEVARAFMPRSFGYELEGLDVAVPDLGRTEIGRAEMTLSTTVPPIPTSFHARTEGLKVPVAAIDDPEAQELLEALGLETVVWSDETRLYWDEATLELRLERMMVNVEGLGRAELSARLANVPKSLFEDPENQGQMALVVAQFVDASLTFKDAGLTKKGLAHIAEAQNIPENVFREALVAQATQMTAPIQNAAFTQMVTEAASKFLDNPGELKVTLTPPNPVPLAQILGSMAAPQTLPDLLAVKIVAN
;
A
#
# COMPACT_ATOMS: atom_id res chain seq x y z
N MET A 1 -17.29 5.02 1.95
CA MET A 1 -17.74 3.86 1.15
C MET A 1 -17.45 2.62 1.98
N ASN A 2 -18.42 1.73 2.18
CA ASN A 2 -18.17 0.46 2.86
C ASN A 2 -18.08 -0.64 1.79
N PHE A 3 -16.91 -1.27 1.66
CA PHE A 3 -16.79 -2.56 0.99
C PHE A 3 -16.70 -3.64 2.06
N GLN A 4 -17.60 -4.63 2.01
CA GLN A 4 -17.45 -5.89 2.73
C GLN A 4 -17.45 -7.03 1.70
N PRO A 5 -16.53 -8.01 1.79
CA PRO A 5 -16.49 -9.13 0.86
C PRO A 5 -17.56 -10.17 1.20
N ALA A 6 -18.53 -10.38 0.31
CA ALA A 6 -19.49 -11.49 0.39
C ALA A 6 -18.94 -12.73 -0.34
N SER A 7 -19.12 -13.91 0.24
CA SER A 7 -18.50 -15.16 -0.21
C SER A 7 -19.30 -15.86 -1.34
N VAL A 8 -18.59 -16.35 -2.37
CA VAL A 8 -19.20 -16.91 -3.60
C VAL A 8 -18.79 -18.38 -3.85
N PHE A 9 -19.01 -19.27 -2.87
CA PHE A 9 -18.75 -20.72 -3.05
C PHE A 9 -19.81 -21.63 -2.42
N SER A 10 -20.94 -21.85 -3.11
CA SER A 10 -21.82 -23.01 -2.88
C SER A 10 -22.77 -23.31 -4.06
N SER A 11 -22.32 -24.10 -5.04
CA SER A 11 -23.20 -25.04 -5.79
C SER A 11 -22.41 -26.21 -6.38
N LYS A 12 -23.04 -27.40 -6.47
CA LYS A 12 -22.64 -28.54 -7.31
C LYS A 12 -23.66 -28.60 -8.46
N PRO A 13 -23.33 -29.03 -9.70
CA PRO A 13 -22.24 -29.94 -10.04
C PRO A 13 -21.00 -29.30 -10.70
N ALA A 14 -19.85 -29.97 -10.55
CA ALA A 14 -18.54 -29.44 -10.95
C ALA A 14 -18.29 -29.29 -12.46
N ARG A 15 -19.15 -29.85 -13.35
CA ARG A 15 -18.86 -29.93 -14.79
C ARG A 15 -19.13 -28.64 -15.57
N ALA A 16 -20.02 -27.77 -15.10
CA ALA A 16 -20.31 -26.50 -15.77
C ALA A 16 -19.20 -25.45 -15.57
N ARG A 17 -18.65 -25.37 -14.34
CA ARG A 17 -17.68 -24.34 -13.94
C ARG A 17 -16.30 -24.51 -14.59
N VAL A 18 -15.90 -25.76 -14.87
CA VAL A 18 -14.62 -26.11 -15.53
C VAL A 18 -14.45 -25.41 -16.87
N ARG A 19 -15.51 -25.32 -17.67
CA ARG A 19 -15.48 -24.68 -19.00
C ARG A 19 -15.13 -23.19 -18.94
N LEU A 20 -15.56 -22.48 -17.90
CA LEU A 20 -15.33 -21.03 -17.81
C LEU A 20 -13.85 -20.68 -17.54
N LEU A 21 -13.12 -21.58 -16.87
CA LEU A 21 -11.67 -21.43 -16.63
C LEU A 21 -10.82 -21.68 -17.88
N MET A 22 -11.35 -22.35 -18.92
CA MET A 22 -10.62 -22.60 -20.16
C MET A 22 -10.57 -21.40 -21.11
N LEU A 23 -11.34 -20.34 -20.85
CA LEU A 23 -11.38 -19.16 -21.74
C LEU A 23 -10.05 -18.39 -21.79
N GLY A 24 -9.20 -18.49 -20.76
CA GLY A 24 -7.89 -17.85 -20.75
C GLY A 24 -6.79 -18.63 -21.48
N THR A 25 -7.03 -19.90 -21.80
CA THR A 25 -5.94 -20.87 -22.07
C THR A 25 -6.12 -21.72 -23.32
N ALA A 26 -7.20 -21.55 -24.09
CA ALA A 26 -7.37 -22.17 -25.42
C ALA A 26 -6.35 -21.68 -26.49
N LEU A 27 -5.26 -21.04 -26.06
CA LEU A 27 -4.20 -20.40 -26.85
C LEU A 27 -2.80 -20.53 -26.16
N ALA A 28 -2.59 -21.48 -25.22
CA ALA A 28 -1.33 -21.64 -24.47
C ALA A 28 -1.15 -23.04 -23.78
N LEU A 29 -0.16 -23.94 -24.09
CA LEU A 29 -0.06 -25.26 -23.37
C LEU A 29 1.28 -26.07 -22.96
N VAL A 30 2.59 -25.69 -23.06
CA VAL A 30 3.90 -26.43 -22.62
C VAL A 30 4.48 -27.64 -23.47
N SER A 31 5.49 -28.46 -23.07
CA SER A 31 5.93 -29.70 -23.80
C SER A 31 6.87 -30.73 -23.08
N GLY A 32 6.70 -32.04 -23.35
CA GLY A 32 7.72 -33.14 -23.39
C GLY A 32 7.27 -34.57 -22.94
N SER A 33 7.63 -35.72 -23.58
CA SER A 33 8.52 -35.96 -24.73
C SER A 33 8.66 -37.46 -25.18
N ALA A 34 8.95 -37.69 -26.48
CA ALA A 34 9.89 -38.70 -27.01
C ALA A 34 9.49 -40.19 -27.29
N LEU A 35 8.29 -40.51 -27.81
CA LEU A 35 8.11 -41.68 -28.70
C LEU A 35 7.17 -41.49 -29.92
N ALA A 36 7.78 -41.35 -31.09
CA ALA A 36 7.18 -41.51 -32.43
C ALA A 36 6.23 -40.39 -32.90
N GLN A 37 6.73 -39.15 -32.80
CA GLN A 37 6.22 -37.92 -33.43
C GLN A 37 5.39 -38.09 -34.72
N ASP A 38 4.12 -37.69 -34.65
CA ASP A 38 3.21 -37.43 -35.78
C ASP A 38 3.48 -36.05 -36.40
N THR A 39 3.10 -35.85 -37.67
CA THR A 39 3.29 -34.57 -38.39
C THR A 39 2.08 -34.20 -39.26
N GLY A 40 1.86 -32.91 -39.48
CA GLY A 40 0.89 -32.38 -40.45
C GLY A 40 -0.56 -32.69 -40.07
N GLU A 41 -1.30 -33.35 -40.97
CA GLU A 41 -2.72 -33.65 -40.80
C GLU A 41 -2.99 -34.53 -39.55
N THR A 42 -2.16 -35.53 -39.27
CA THR A 42 -2.33 -36.42 -38.10
C THR A 42 -2.09 -35.67 -36.77
N ALA A 43 -1.11 -34.77 -36.73
CA ALA A 43 -0.91 -33.90 -35.57
C ALA A 43 -2.10 -32.94 -35.38
N TYR A 44 -2.70 -32.44 -36.47
CA TYR A 44 -3.91 -31.62 -36.37
C TYR A 44 -5.16 -32.42 -35.91
N GLU A 45 -5.31 -33.68 -36.33
CA GLU A 45 -6.37 -34.56 -35.84
C GLU A 45 -6.25 -34.77 -34.31
N ALA A 46 -5.03 -35.01 -33.80
CA ALA A 46 -4.76 -35.14 -32.36
C ALA A 46 -5.08 -33.86 -31.58
N TYR A 47 -4.70 -32.68 -32.09
CA TYR A 47 -5.03 -31.38 -31.49
C TYR A 47 -6.55 -31.18 -31.37
N VAL A 48 -7.29 -31.52 -32.42
CA VAL A 48 -8.75 -31.41 -32.49
C VAL A 48 -9.45 -32.44 -31.59
N GLU A 49 -8.90 -33.66 -31.42
CA GLU A 49 -9.40 -34.62 -30.44
C GLU A 49 -9.14 -34.15 -29.00
N GLY A 50 -7.96 -33.58 -28.74
CA GLY A 50 -7.62 -32.93 -27.47
C GLY A 50 -8.63 -31.85 -27.07
N LEU A 51 -8.87 -30.85 -27.93
CA LEU A 51 -9.88 -29.81 -27.70
C LEU A 51 -11.29 -30.39 -27.47
N LYS A 52 -11.68 -31.43 -28.22
CA LYS A 52 -12.98 -32.10 -28.03
C LYS A 52 -13.08 -32.84 -26.70
N SER A 53 -11.98 -33.38 -26.17
CA SER A 53 -11.93 -33.99 -24.83
C SER A 53 -12.19 -32.95 -23.72
N LEU A 54 -11.71 -31.71 -23.92
CA LEU A 54 -11.96 -30.56 -23.06
C LEU A 54 -13.41 -30.03 -23.16
N GLY A 55 -14.18 -30.50 -24.15
CA GLY A 55 -15.54 -30.04 -24.42
C GLY A 55 -15.62 -28.79 -25.29
N VAL A 56 -14.54 -28.46 -25.99
CA VAL A 56 -14.49 -27.40 -27.02
C VAL A 56 -14.91 -28.00 -28.37
N GLU A 57 -15.79 -27.29 -29.07
CA GLU A 57 -16.25 -27.65 -30.41
C GLU A 57 -15.33 -27.00 -31.45
N VAL A 58 -15.00 -27.74 -32.51
CA VAL A 58 -14.10 -27.29 -33.58
C VAL A 58 -14.69 -27.67 -34.94
N GLU A 59 -14.99 -26.66 -35.74
CA GLU A 59 -15.49 -26.77 -37.12
C GLU A 59 -14.50 -26.12 -38.10
N ASN A 60 -14.33 -26.72 -39.28
CA ASN A 60 -13.50 -26.19 -40.37
C ASN A 60 -14.21 -26.45 -41.71
N GLY A 61 -14.19 -25.50 -42.63
CA GLY A 61 -14.75 -25.64 -43.97
C GLY A 61 -13.92 -26.55 -44.89
N SER A 62 -12.60 -26.38 -44.87
CA SER A 62 -11.66 -27.29 -45.52
C SER A 62 -10.34 -27.37 -44.76
N VAL A 63 -9.67 -28.52 -44.87
CA VAL A 63 -8.33 -28.81 -44.31
C VAL A 63 -7.47 -29.29 -45.48
N ALA A 64 -6.28 -28.74 -45.63
CA ALA A 64 -5.34 -29.13 -46.68
C ALA A 64 -3.90 -29.10 -46.15
N TYR A 65 -3.11 -30.12 -46.47
CA TYR A 65 -1.70 -30.26 -46.06
C TYR A 65 -0.79 -30.32 -47.29
N ASP A 66 0.31 -29.55 -47.28
CA ASP A 66 1.36 -29.59 -48.30
C ASP A 66 2.67 -30.16 -47.68
N GLU A 67 2.97 -31.43 -47.99
CA GLU A 67 4.20 -32.12 -47.61
C GLU A 67 5.49 -31.39 -48.08
N GLY A 68 5.40 -30.55 -49.11
CA GLY A 68 6.53 -29.86 -49.70
C GLY A 68 6.95 -28.58 -48.96
N THR A 69 6.06 -28.01 -48.16
CA THR A 69 6.33 -26.86 -47.28
C THR A 69 6.05 -27.15 -45.80
N ASP A 70 5.60 -28.36 -45.48
CA ASP A 70 5.13 -28.78 -44.15
C ASP A 70 4.10 -27.78 -43.60
N THR A 71 3.02 -27.58 -44.37
CA THR A 71 2.04 -26.52 -44.09
C THR A 71 0.61 -27.04 -44.15
N LEU A 72 -0.12 -26.84 -43.06
CA LEU A 72 -1.57 -27.00 -42.99
C LEU A 72 -2.26 -25.67 -43.31
N THR A 73 -3.26 -25.69 -44.17
CA THR A 73 -4.19 -24.58 -44.41
C THR A 73 -5.61 -25.03 -44.08
N LEU A 74 -6.26 -24.25 -43.24
CA LEU A 74 -7.62 -24.41 -42.76
C LEU A 74 -8.46 -23.24 -43.31
N THR A 75 -9.65 -23.50 -43.86
CA THR A 75 -10.60 -22.43 -44.24
C THR A 75 -11.82 -22.43 -43.34
N ASP A 76 -12.41 -21.25 -43.12
CA ASP A 76 -13.67 -21.08 -42.37
C ASP A 76 -13.60 -21.75 -40.97
N SER A 77 -12.46 -21.58 -40.29
CA SER A 77 -12.17 -22.25 -39.03
C SER A 77 -12.92 -21.59 -37.88
N THR A 78 -13.56 -22.38 -37.02
CA THR A 78 -14.28 -21.90 -35.83
C THR A 78 -14.02 -22.84 -34.65
N ILE A 79 -13.65 -22.24 -33.52
CA ILE A 79 -13.47 -22.90 -32.22
C ILE A 79 -14.50 -22.29 -31.27
N SER A 80 -15.37 -23.11 -30.67
CA SER A 80 -16.47 -22.64 -29.83
C SER A 80 -16.64 -23.42 -28.53
N LEU A 81 -17.09 -22.73 -27.49
CA LEU A 81 -17.34 -23.29 -26.17
C LEU A 81 -18.61 -22.66 -25.58
N SER A 82 -19.63 -23.48 -25.36
CA SER A 82 -20.92 -23.05 -24.81
C SER A 82 -21.35 -23.90 -23.62
N GLY A 83 -22.33 -23.41 -22.86
CA GLY A 83 -22.92 -24.18 -21.76
C GLY A 83 -23.81 -23.33 -20.86
N THR A 84 -24.27 -23.95 -19.79
CA THR A 84 -25.07 -23.31 -18.74
C THR A 84 -24.40 -23.57 -17.39
N ILE A 85 -24.22 -22.51 -16.59
CA ILE A 85 -23.83 -22.60 -15.19
C ILE A 85 -25.11 -22.56 -14.37
N GLU A 86 -25.52 -23.72 -13.89
CA GLU A 86 -26.71 -23.93 -13.06
C GLU A 86 -26.51 -23.35 -11.64
N ASP A 87 -27.60 -22.92 -11.01
CA ASP A 87 -27.66 -22.46 -9.61
C ASP A 87 -26.63 -21.36 -9.27
N ILE A 88 -26.62 -20.24 -10.02
CA ILE A 88 -25.89 -19.02 -9.60
C ILE A 88 -26.80 -18.08 -8.78
N PRO A 89 -26.29 -17.44 -7.70
CA PRO A 89 -27.04 -16.42 -6.97
C PRO A 89 -27.40 -15.22 -7.85
N ALA A 90 -28.68 -14.83 -7.86
CA ALA A 90 -29.23 -13.84 -8.79
C ALA A 90 -29.48 -12.45 -8.18
N GLU A 91 -29.16 -12.25 -6.89
CA GLU A 91 -29.44 -11.06 -6.07
C GLU A 91 -28.44 -10.96 -4.90
N GLU A 92 -28.29 -9.76 -4.32
CA GLU A 92 -27.55 -9.58 -3.05
C GLU A 92 -28.22 -10.38 -1.91
N THR A 93 -27.67 -11.55 -1.62
CA THR A 93 -28.06 -12.29 -0.42
C THR A 93 -27.39 -11.62 0.78
N ASN A 94 -28.15 -10.88 1.58
CA ASN A 94 -27.61 -10.12 2.72
C ASN A 94 -27.17 -11.05 3.87
N VAL A 95 -25.94 -11.56 3.77
CA VAL A 95 -25.29 -12.49 4.70
C VAL A 95 -24.73 -11.83 5.97
N THR A 96 -25.13 -10.60 6.30
CA THR A 96 -24.69 -9.92 7.55
C THR A 96 -25.45 -10.38 8.80
N GLY A 97 -26.44 -11.27 8.66
CA GLY A 97 -27.17 -11.89 9.77
C GLY A 97 -26.36 -13.02 10.43
N ASN A 98 -26.34 -13.07 11.76
CA ASN A 98 -25.47 -13.95 12.55
C ASN A 98 -25.97 -15.42 12.67
N ASP A 99 -26.81 -15.88 11.74
CA ASP A 99 -27.58 -17.14 11.81
C ASP A 99 -27.03 -18.26 10.90
N GLY A 100 -25.70 -18.30 10.74
CA GLY A 100 -24.99 -19.42 10.10
C GLY A 100 -25.21 -19.56 8.59
N ALA A 101 -25.11 -20.78 8.08
CA ALA A 101 -25.36 -21.07 6.67
C ALA A 101 -26.87 -21.19 6.42
N THR A 102 -27.45 -20.16 5.81
CA THR A 102 -28.80 -20.21 5.24
C THR A 102 -28.75 -20.78 3.82
N ASP A 103 -29.61 -21.74 3.52
CA ASP A 103 -29.85 -22.14 2.12
C ASP A 103 -30.40 -20.93 1.36
N ILE A 104 -29.79 -20.59 0.22
CA ILE A 104 -30.35 -19.60 -0.70
C ILE A 104 -31.69 -20.17 -1.20
N GLU A 105 -32.77 -19.43 -0.96
CA GLU A 105 -34.11 -19.83 -1.42
C GLU A 105 -34.06 -20.06 -2.94
N PRO A 106 -34.58 -21.19 -3.49
CA PRO A 106 -34.45 -21.51 -4.91
C PRO A 106 -34.99 -20.44 -5.86
N GLU A 107 -35.88 -19.57 -5.38
CA GLU A 107 -36.43 -18.42 -6.10
C GLU A 107 -35.40 -17.28 -6.34
N LYS A 108 -34.21 -17.36 -5.73
CA LYS A 108 -33.07 -16.43 -5.84
C LYS A 108 -31.87 -17.01 -6.61
N LEU A 109 -32.02 -18.21 -7.16
CA LEU A 109 -31.04 -18.83 -8.05
C LEU A 109 -31.46 -18.61 -9.51
N THR A 110 -30.49 -18.51 -10.42
CA THR A 110 -30.71 -18.44 -11.87
C THR A 110 -29.63 -19.21 -12.61
N ASP A 111 -29.89 -19.50 -13.89
CA ASP A 111 -28.99 -20.26 -14.74
C ASP A 111 -28.30 -19.32 -15.74
N LEU A 112 -26.96 -19.26 -15.69
CA LEU A 112 -26.17 -18.45 -16.62
C LEU A 112 -25.79 -19.27 -17.85
N THR A 113 -26.52 -19.09 -18.95
CA THR A 113 -26.12 -19.64 -20.26
C THR A 113 -25.08 -18.75 -20.91
N TYR A 114 -24.01 -19.33 -21.47
CA TYR A 114 -22.93 -18.63 -22.15
C TYR A 114 -22.51 -19.33 -23.44
N SER A 115 -21.90 -18.56 -24.34
CA SER A 115 -21.23 -19.06 -25.55
C SER A 115 -20.07 -18.15 -25.93
N LEU A 116 -18.88 -18.73 -26.05
CA LEU A 116 -17.71 -18.17 -26.73
C LEU A 116 -17.56 -18.81 -28.11
N SER A 117 -17.18 -18.04 -29.11
CA SER A 117 -16.63 -18.54 -30.38
C SER A 117 -15.49 -17.65 -30.85
N PHE A 118 -14.39 -18.26 -31.29
CA PHE A 118 -13.33 -17.62 -32.07
C PHE A 118 -13.35 -18.20 -33.48
N SER A 119 -13.35 -17.36 -34.51
CA SER A 119 -13.39 -17.79 -35.92
C SER A 119 -12.42 -17.01 -36.80
N SER A 120 -11.98 -17.63 -37.89
CA SER A 120 -10.99 -17.07 -38.82
C SER A 120 -11.20 -17.60 -40.23
N GLY A 121 -11.20 -16.73 -41.24
CA GLY A 121 -11.44 -17.11 -42.64
C GLY A 121 -10.37 -18.05 -43.20
N THR A 122 -9.13 -17.93 -42.74
CA THR A 122 -8.03 -18.86 -43.05
C THR A 122 -7.03 -18.93 -41.90
N VAL A 123 -6.71 -20.16 -41.46
CA VAL A 123 -5.64 -20.42 -40.49
C VAL A 123 -4.55 -21.23 -41.17
N THR A 124 -3.29 -20.84 -40.98
CA THR A 124 -2.11 -21.48 -41.57
C THR A 124 -1.17 -21.92 -40.47
N ILE A 125 -0.80 -23.20 -40.46
CA ILE A 125 0.10 -23.78 -39.45
C ILE A 125 1.26 -24.45 -40.19
N THR A 126 2.51 -24.13 -39.82
CA THR A 126 3.71 -24.64 -40.48
C THR A 126 4.53 -25.46 -39.49
N GLY A 127 4.99 -26.65 -39.90
CA GLY A 127 5.77 -27.56 -39.07
C GLY A 127 5.00 -28.08 -37.86
N LEU A 128 3.70 -28.33 -38.00
CA LEU A 128 2.88 -28.88 -36.90
C LEU A 128 3.25 -30.34 -36.68
N SER A 129 3.71 -30.67 -35.48
CA SER A 129 3.97 -32.03 -35.04
C SER A 129 3.31 -32.33 -33.69
N HIS A 130 3.21 -33.61 -33.34
CA HIS A 130 2.59 -34.09 -32.10
C HIS A 130 3.35 -35.32 -31.56
N GLU A 131 3.64 -35.37 -30.26
CA GLU A 131 4.23 -36.54 -29.61
C GLU A 131 3.74 -36.64 -28.15
N ASP A 132 3.21 -37.81 -27.73
CA ASP A 132 2.75 -38.10 -26.36
C ASP A 132 1.81 -37.06 -25.68
N GLY A 133 1.10 -36.23 -26.45
CA GLY A 133 0.20 -35.17 -25.97
C GLY A 133 0.75 -33.75 -26.12
N ASP A 134 2.03 -33.64 -26.48
CA ASP A 134 2.74 -32.41 -26.82
C ASP A 134 2.63 -32.09 -28.31
N PHE A 135 2.75 -30.81 -28.64
CA PHE A 135 2.66 -30.28 -29.99
C PHE A 135 3.72 -29.20 -30.19
N ASP A 136 4.33 -29.15 -31.38
CA ASP A 136 5.22 -28.08 -31.79
C ASP A 136 4.76 -27.50 -33.13
N ALA A 137 4.81 -26.17 -33.29
CA ALA A 137 4.53 -25.48 -34.55
C ALA A 137 5.53 -24.35 -34.81
N ALA A 138 6.27 -24.42 -35.92
CA ALA A 138 7.21 -23.38 -36.34
C ALA A 138 6.51 -22.03 -36.61
N SER A 139 5.27 -22.05 -37.10
CA SER A 139 4.40 -20.86 -37.15
C SER A 139 2.93 -21.22 -37.10
N TRP A 140 2.11 -20.40 -36.44
CA TRP A 140 0.65 -20.45 -36.49
C TRP A 140 0.13 -19.05 -36.84
N VAL A 141 -0.70 -18.90 -37.86
CA VAL A 141 -1.14 -17.59 -38.38
C VAL A 141 -2.64 -17.62 -38.70
N TYR A 142 -3.37 -16.60 -38.27
CA TYR A 142 -4.79 -16.40 -38.55
C TYR A 142 -4.99 -15.20 -39.50
N SER A 143 -6.08 -15.18 -40.28
CA SER A 143 -6.38 -14.09 -41.22
C SER A 143 -6.94 -12.83 -40.57
N ASP A 144 -6.78 -11.68 -41.23
CA ASP A 144 -7.19 -10.35 -40.72
C ASP A 144 -8.71 -10.12 -40.61
N ASP A 145 -9.53 -11.12 -40.95
CA ASP A 145 -10.98 -11.13 -40.74
C ASP A 145 -11.40 -11.80 -39.42
N SER A 146 -10.44 -12.30 -38.63
CA SER A 146 -10.68 -13.07 -37.42
C SER A 146 -11.59 -12.35 -36.41
N GLU A 147 -12.50 -13.12 -35.81
CA GLU A 147 -13.58 -12.64 -34.96
C GLU A 147 -13.67 -13.45 -33.66
N MET A 148 -13.93 -12.76 -32.56
CA MET A 148 -14.21 -13.36 -31.26
C MET A 148 -15.58 -12.87 -30.80
N VAL A 149 -16.51 -13.77 -30.48
CA VAL A 149 -17.82 -13.41 -29.92
C VAL A 149 -17.99 -14.11 -28.59
N LEU A 150 -18.22 -13.34 -27.54
CA LEU A 150 -18.68 -13.83 -26.24
C LEU A 150 -20.10 -13.35 -26.00
N SER A 151 -20.95 -14.26 -25.52
CA SER A 151 -22.31 -13.94 -25.09
C SER A 151 -22.63 -14.68 -23.79
N ALA A 152 -23.39 -14.04 -22.91
CA ALA A 152 -23.93 -14.65 -21.71
C ALA A 152 -25.32 -14.09 -21.39
N SER A 153 -26.20 -14.89 -20.79
CA SER A 153 -27.54 -14.47 -20.40
C SER A 153 -28.11 -15.32 -19.26
N ALA A 154 -28.81 -14.66 -18.33
CA ALA A 154 -29.56 -15.30 -17.26
C ALA A 154 -31.05 -14.95 -17.41
N GLU A 155 -31.93 -15.95 -17.33
CA GLU A 155 -33.36 -15.79 -17.63
C GLU A 155 -34.03 -14.81 -16.64
N GLY A 156 -34.72 -13.80 -17.19
CA GLY A 156 -35.40 -12.78 -16.39
C GLY A 156 -34.48 -11.88 -15.56
N LYS A 157 -33.17 -11.82 -15.88
CA LYS A 157 -32.18 -10.99 -15.17
C LYS A 157 -31.35 -10.12 -16.11
N GLY A 158 -30.78 -10.66 -17.19
CA GLY A 158 -29.98 -9.86 -18.10
C GLY A 158 -29.20 -10.63 -19.17
N ARG A 159 -28.49 -9.89 -20.02
CA ARG A 159 -27.62 -10.41 -21.09
C ARG A 159 -26.39 -9.53 -21.33
N LEU A 160 -25.26 -10.16 -21.60
CA LEU A 160 -23.97 -9.57 -21.98
C LEU A 160 -23.61 -10.06 -23.39
N LYS A 161 -23.07 -9.17 -24.21
CA LYS A 161 -22.46 -9.48 -25.51
C LYS A 161 -21.16 -8.70 -25.67
N ILE A 162 -20.13 -9.39 -26.17
CA ILE A 162 -18.86 -8.81 -26.58
C ILE A 162 -18.56 -9.34 -27.98
N ASP A 163 -18.34 -8.45 -28.94
CA ASP A 163 -17.85 -8.78 -30.28
C ASP A 163 -16.46 -8.18 -30.45
N GLY A 164 -15.52 -8.99 -30.96
CA GLY A 164 -14.12 -8.65 -31.14
C GLY A 164 -13.67 -8.96 -32.56
N ARG A 165 -12.80 -8.11 -33.11
CA ARG A 165 -12.12 -8.30 -34.40
C ARG A 165 -10.63 -8.17 -34.22
N LEU A 166 -9.86 -9.10 -34.79
CA LEU A 166 -8.42 -9.21 -34.59
C LEU A 166 -7.71 -9.31 -35.95
N SER A 167 -6.55 -8.66 -36.07
CA SER A 167 -5.70 -8.71 -37.27
C SER A 167 -4.23 -8.91 -36.93
N GLY A 168 -3.48 -9.51 -37.86
CA GLY A 168 -2.07 -9.86 -37.66
C GLY A 168 -1.81 -10.83 -36.51
N VAL A 169 -2.76 -11.73 -36.22
CA VAL A 169 -2.65 -12.69 -35.11
C VAL A 169 -1.75 -13.86 -35.52
N SER A 170 -0.65 -14.05 -34.79
CA SER A 170 0.32 -15.11 -35.09
C SER A 170 1.15 -15.56 -33.89
N ALA A 171 1.61 -16.81 -33.92
CA ALA A 171 2.61 -17.38 -33.04
C ALA A 171 3.78 -17.99 -33.84
N THR A 172 4.98 -18.05 -33.27
CA THR A 172 6.19 -18.62 -33.90
C THR A 172 7.01 -19.46 -32.92
N ASN A 173 7.53 -20.59 -33.40
CA ASN A 173 8.24 -21.61 -32.61
C ASN A 173 7.49 -21.99 -31.32
N TYR A 174 6.19 -22.21 -31.46
CA TYR A 174 5.23 -22.37 -30.36
C TYR A 174 5.08 -23.85 -29.98
N SER A 175 5.27 -24.15 -28.69
CA SER A 175 5.31 -25.51 -28.12
C SER A 175 4.22 -25.65 -27.05
N PHE A 176 3.33 -26.66 -27.18
CA PHE A 176 2.13 -26.80 -26.34
C PHE A 176 1.69 -28.27 -26.01
N THR A 177 1.42 -28.62 -24.74
CA THR A 177 0.92 -29.92 -24.20
C THR A 177 -0.58 -29.87 -23.93
N MET A 178 -1.39 -30.71 -24.55
CA MET A 178 -2.84 -30.74 -24.24
C MET A 178 -3.10 -31.09 -22.76
N PRO A 179 -3.71 -30.21 -21.94
CA PRO A 179 -3.82 -30.40 -20.50
C PRO A 179 -4.90 -31.42 -20.16
N GLU A 180 -4.54 -32.51 -19.47
CA GLU A 180 -5.51 -33.55 -19.09
C GLU A 180 -6.52 -33.05 -18.06
N VAL A 181 -7.82 -33.36 -18.28
CA VAL A 181 -8.86 -33.13 -17.27
C VAL A 181 -8.60 -34.05 -16.06
N PRO A 182 -8.31 -33.50 -14.87
CA PRO A 182 -7.94 -34.32 -13.71
C PRO A 182 -9.08 -35.24 -13.29
N ALA A 183 -8.72 -36.44 -12.81
CA ALA A 183 -9.66 -37.43 -12.29
C ALA A 183 -10.48 -36.86 -11.11
N GLU A 184 -11.75 -37.29 -10.99
CA GLU A 184 -12.65 -36.81 -9.93
C GLU A 184 -12.14 -37.25 -8.54
N ASP A 185 -11.76 -36.27 -7.71
CA ASP A 185 -11.39 -36.43 -6.30
C ASP A 185 -12.35 -35.57 -5.45
N GLU A 186 -12.99 -36.18 -4.45
CA GLU A 186 -13.94 -35.48 -3.55
C GLU A 186 -13.24 -34.68 -2.44
N ALA A 187 -12.00 -35.04 -2.08
CA ALA A 187 -11.18 -34.37 -1.08
C ALA A 187 -10.38 -33.19 -1.68
N HIS A 188 -9.94 -33.32 -2.94
CA HIS A 188 -9.06 -32.35 -3.62
C HIS A 188 -9.77 -31.61 -4.76
N GLN A 189 -11.03 -31.20 -4.55
CA GLN A 189 -11.93 -30.71 -5.61
C GLN A 189 -11.38 -29.54 -6.44
N VAL A 190 -10.52 -28.69 -5.84
CA VAL A 190 -9.87 -27.52 -6.42
C VAL A 190 -8.38 -27.78 -6.65
N SER A 191 -7.62 -28.28 -5.68
CA SER A 191 -6.16 -28.48 -5.81
C SER A 191 -5.77 -29.42 -6.96
N ARG A 192 -6.61 -30.41 -7.27
CA ARG A 192 -6.41 -31.33 -8.41
C ARG A 192 -6.34 -30.64 -9.79
N TRP A 193 -6.74 -29.37 -9.90
CA TRP A 193 -6.64 -28.59 -11.13
C TRP A 193 -5.31 -27.86 -11.31
N LEU A 194 -4.42 -27.84 -10.31
CA LEU A 194 -3.13 -27.15 -10.43
C LEU A 194 -2.27 -27.68 -11.60
N PRO A 195 -2.17 -29.00 -11.87
CA PRO A 195 -1.45 -29.50 -13.06
C PRO A 195 -2.09 -29.07 -14.38
N PHE A 196 -3.44 -29.07 -14.46
CA PHE A 196 -4.17 -28.58 -15.62
C PHE A 196 -3.89 -27.10 -15.88
N VAL A 197 -3.90 -26.26 -14.83
CA VAL A 197 -3.65 -24.81 -14.95
C VAL A 197 -2.18 -24.52 -15.28
N LYS A 198 -1.22 -25.26 -14.70
CA LYS A 198 0.20 -25.15 -15.06
C LYS A 198 0.44 -25.53 -16.53
N ALA A 199 -0.08 -26.69 -16.96
CA ALA A 199 -0.01 -27.09 -18.35
C ALA A 199 -0.68 -26.04 -19.27
N ALA A 200 -1.86 -25.53 -18.91
CA ALA A 200 -2.58 -24.57 -19.73
C ALA A 200 -2.00 -23.13 -19.74
N LEU A 201 -0.84 -22.85 -19.14
CA LEU A 201 -0.25 -21.50 -19.06
C LEU A 201 1.28 -21.42 -19.20
N LEU A 202 2.04 -22.46 -18.85
CA LEU A 202 3.51 -22.37 -18.75
C LEU A 202 4.23 -22.65 -20.08
N THR A 203 3.94 -21.88 -21.12
CA THR A 203 4.28 -22.22 -22.52
C THR A 203 5.62 -21.72 -23.01
N SER A 204 6.05 -22.25 -24.17
CA SER A 204 7.24 -21.79 -24.90
C SER A 204 6.89 -21.24 -26.30
N TYR A 205 7.46 -20.09 -26.67
CA TYR A 205 7.37 -19.46 -28.00
C TYR A 205 8.42 -18.36 -28.20
N ASP A 206 8.88 -18.15 -29.45
CA ASP A 206 9.72 -17.00 -29.80
C ASP A 206 8.92 -15.69 -29.77
N GLU A 207 7.69 -15.72 -30.32
CA GLU A 207 6.76 -14.58 -30.38
C GLU A 207 5.32 -15.06 -30.50
N VAL A 208 4.40 -14.41 -29.77
CA VAL A 208 2.94 -14.47 -29.95
C VAL A 208 2.44 -13.03 -30.03
N LYS A 209 1.66 -12.68 -31.04
CA LYS A 209 1.23 -11.29 -31.27
C LYS A 209 -0.17 -11.14 -31.88
N ALA A 210 -0.70 -9.93 -31.79
CA ALA A 210 -1.86 -9.45 -32.54
C ALA A 210 -1.66 -7.96 -32.86
N ASP A 211 -1.59 -7.62 -34.15
CA ASP A 211 -1.27 -6.25 -34.59
C ASP A 211 -2.35 -5.24 -34.20
N ASN A 212 -3.62 -5.63 -34.29
CA ASN A 212 -4.75 -4.85 -33.76
C ASN A 212 -5.82 -5.78 -33.18
N THR A 213 -6.50 -5.33 -32.13
CA THR A 213 -7.72 -5.93 -31.57
C THR A 213 -8.74 -4.85 -31.28
N ALA A 214 -9.93 -4.98 -31.85
CA ALA A 214 -11.05 -4.05 -31.71
C ALA A 214 -12.23 -4.78 -31.07
N MET A 215 -12.82 -4.24 -30.00
CA MET A 215 -13.99 -4.83 -29.33
C MET A 215 -15.14 -3.83 -29.14
N THR A 216 -16.36 -4.36 -29.18
CA THR A 216 -17.60 -3.71 -28.72
C THR A 216 -18.22 -4.54 -27.60
N ILE A 217 -18.68 -3.89 -26.53
CA ILE A 217 -19.40 -4.51 -25.40
C ILE A 217 -20.79 -3.90 -25.27
N GLU A 218 -21.79 -4.74 -24.99
CA GLU A 218 -23.15 -4.35 -24.63
C GLU A 218 -23.63 -5.25 -23.46
N ALA A 219 -24.05 -4.65 -22.35
CA ALA A 219 -24.72 -5.36 -21.26
C ALA A 219 -26.09 -4.74 -20.97
N HIS A 220 -27.06 -5.62 -20.77
CA HIS A 220 -28.48 -5.31 -20.64
C HIS A 220 -29.07 -5.98 -19.39
N GLU A 221 -29.82 -5.20 -18.62
CA GLU A 221 -30.65 -5.65 -17.51
C GLU A 221 -32.08 -5.94 -18.02
N ILE A 222 -32.73 -6.97 -17.47
CA ILE A 222 -34.09 -7.35 -17.82
C ILE A 222 -34.91 -7.44 -16.54
N GLU A 223 -35.69 -6.40 -16.25
CA GLU A 223 -36.61 -6.30 -15.11
C GLU A 223 -38.05 -6.14 -15.61
N ASP A 224 -39.03 -6.85 -15.04
CA ASP A 224 -40.45 -6.81 -15.46
C ASP A 224 -40.71 -7.00 -16.97
N GLY A 225 -39.76 -7.64 -17.68
CA GLY A 225 -39.79 -7.81 -19.15
C GLY A 225 -39.35 -6.57 -19.95
N LYS A 226 -38.84 -5.53 -19.29
CA LYS A 226 -38.20 -4.35 -19.90
C LYS A 226 -36.70 -4.59 -20.05
N ASP A 227 -36.29 -4.84 -21.30
CA ASP A 227 -34.88 -4.89 -21.70
C ASP A 227 -34.27 -3.46 -21.66
N THR A 228 -33.22 -3.28 -20.85
CA THR A 228 -32.59 -1.98 -20.55
C THR A 228 -31.08 -2.06 -20.75
N LEU A 229 -30.52 -1.23 -21.62
CA LEU A 229 -29.07 -1.11 -21.75
C LEU A 229 -28.49 -0.47 -20.48
N VAL A 230 -27.52 -1.13 -19.83
CA VAL A 230 -26.86 -0.66 -18.60
C VAL A 230 -25.37 -0.38 -18.77
N LEU A 231 -24.73 -1.05 -19.74
CA LEU A 231 -23.36 -0.80 -20.17
C LEU A 231 -23.28 -0.90 -21.70
N SER A 232 -22.57 0.02 -22.34
CA SER A 232 -22.13 -0.12 -23.74
C SER A 232 -20.74 0.48 -23.90
N GLY A 233 -19.96 0.02 -24.87
CA GLY A 233 -18.71 0.69 -25.18
C GLY A 233 -17.84 0.03 -26.24
N THR A 234 -16.72 0.68 -26.52
CA THR A 234 -15.67 0.20 -27.43
C THR A 234 -14.33 0.10 -26.71
N MET A 235 -13.49 -0.81 -27.18
CA MET A 235 -12.08 -0.90 -26.80
C MET A 235 -11.23 -1.17 -28.06
N GLN A 236 -10.02 -0.62 -28.11
CA GLN A 236 -9.02 -0.85 -29.14
C GLN A 236 -7.67 -1.12 -28.45
N ILE A 237 -6.96 -2.15 -28.87
CA ILE A 237 -5.60 -2.50 -28.46
C ILE A 237 -4.77 -2.64 -29.74
N ALA A 238 -3.58 -2.04 -29.78
CA ALA A 238 -2.68 -2.12 -30.92
C ALA A 238 -1.27 -2.55 -30.49
N GLY A 239 -0.60 -3.35 -31.33
CA GLY A 239 0.75 -3.86 -31.08
C GLY A 239 0.84 -4.74 -29.83
N TYR A 240 -0.09 -5.70 -29.66
CA TYR A 240 0.02 -6.72 -28.63
C TYR A 240 1.10 -7.73 -29.02
N ARG A 241 2.05 -7.98 -28.13
CA ARG A 241 3.18 -8.89 -28.31
C ARG A 241 3.55 -9.54 -26.98
N MET A 242 3.80 -10.84 -26.98
CA MET A 242 4.60 -11.57 -26.00
C MET A 242 5.77 -12.22 -26.76
N ALA A 243 6.95 -12.32 -26.14
CA ALA A 243 8.14 -12.86 -26.80
C ALA A 243 9.16 -13.46 -25.83
N ASP A 244 10.06 -14.26 -26.41
CA ASP A 244 11.15 -14.93 -25.72
C ASP A 244 10.63 -15.75 -24.52
N ALA A 245 9.58 -16.55 -24.76
CA ALA A 245 8.91 -17.35 -23.74
C ALA A 245 9.47 -18.77 -23.68
N VAL A 246 9.83 -19.22 -22.48
CA VAL A 246 10.25 -20.60 -22.20
C VAL A 246 9.62 -21.09 -20.90
N ASP A 247 8.82 -22.15 -20.97
CA ASP A 247 8.16 -22.82 -19.84
C ASP A 247 7.38 -21.84 -18.93
N GLY A 248 6.72 -20.84 -19.54
CA GLY A 248 5.96 -19.80 -18.85
C GLY A 248 6.79 -18.61 -18.34
N ARG A 249 8.10 -18.59 -18.61
CA ARG A 249 8.97 -17.43 -18.38
C ARG A 249 9.01 -16.58 -19.64
N ILE A 250 8.42 -15.38 -19.61
CA ILE A 250 8.26 -14.50 -20.78
C ILE A 250 9.27 -13.35 -20.69
N GLY A 251 10.17 -13.25 -21.67
CA GLY A 251 11.19 -12.21 -21.72
C GLY A 251 10.63 -10.80 -21.91
N GLU A 252 9.67 -10.62 -22.84
CA GLU A 252 9.00 -9.32 -23.08
C GLU A 252 7.49 -9.50 -23.32
N TYR A 253 6.67 -8.66 -22.69
CA TYR A 253 5.29 -8.37 -23.07
C TYR A 253 5.19 -6.89 -23.46
N THR A 254 4.52 -6.57 -24.58
CA THR A 254 4.16 -5.19 -24.92
C THR A 254 2.74 -5.02 -25.45
N ILE A 255 2.17 -3.84 -25.18
CA ILE A 255 1.07 -3.24 -25.93
C ILE A 255 1.53 -1.85 -26.37
N ASP A 256 1.50 -1.52 -27.66
CA ASP A 256 1.93 -0.19 -28.13
C ASP A 256 0.93 0.93 -27.80
N SER A 257 -0.37 0.63 -27.78
CA SER A 257 -1.40 1.52 -27.20
C SER A 257 -2.72 0.81 -26.90
N MET A 258 -3.48 1.38 -25.97
CA MET A 258 -4.86 1.00 -25.67
C MET A 258 -5.76 2.24 -25.65
N SER A 259 -7.00 2.11 -26.14
CA SER A 259 -8.05 3.12 -25.92
C SER A 259 -9.41 2.48 -25.69
N GLN A 260 -10.23 3.13 -24.88
CA GLN A 260 -11.51 2.63 -24.40
C GLN A 260 -12.52 3.78 -24.31
N SER A 261 -13.78 3.50 -24.64
CA SER A 261 -14.91 4.41 -24.47
C SER A 261 -16.10 3.64 -23.96
N MET A 262 -16.36 3.70 -22.66
CA MET A 262 -17.51 3.08 -21.99
C MET A 262 -18.62 4.09 -21.75
N GLN A 263 -19.85 3.59 -21.65
CA GLN A 263 -21.05 4.28 -21.26
C GLN A 263 -21.78 3.42 -20.24
N THR A 264 -22.01 3.94 -19.03
CA THR A 264 -22.66 3.22 -17.93
C THR A 264 -23.90 3.97 -17.47
N LEU A 265 -25.00 3.25 -17.20
CA LEU A 265 -26.23 3.84 -16.70
C LEU A 265 -26.07 4.31 -15.25
N ASP A 266 -26.18 5.61 -15.00
CA ASP A 266 -26.43 6.12 -13.66
C ASP A 266 -27.92 5.94 -13.32
N THR A 267 -28.18 5.10 -12.32
CA THR A 267 -29.53 4.82 -11.80
C THR A 267 -30.20 6.04 -11.14
N THR A 268 -29.44 7.09 -10.81
CA THR A 268 -29.94 8.30 -10.14
C THR A 268 -30.59 9.28 -11.13
N SER A 269 -29.91 9.56 -12.24
CA SER A 269 -30.37 10.44 -13.31
C SER A 269 -31.10 9.72 -14.45
N GLY A 270 -30.90 8.40 -14.58
CA GLY A 270 -31.37 7.60 -15.71
C GLY A 270 -30.63 7.88 -17.02
N GLN A 271 -29.42 8.43 -16.95
CA GLN A 271 -28.58 8.78 -18.11
C GLN A 271 -27.37 7.85 -18.23
N MET A 272 -26.86 7.68 -19.45
CA MET A 272 -25.59 7.00 -19.69
C MET A 272 -24.45 8.02 -19.49
N LEU A 273 -23.61 7.81 -18.47
CA LEU A 273 -22.40 8.61 -18.24
C LEU A 273 -21.24 8.02 -19.06
N ASN A 274 -20.45 8.86 -19.73
CA ASN A 274 -19.30 8.38 -20.49
C ASN A 274 -18.05 8.27 -19.60
N GLN A 275 -17.24 7.25 -19.86
CA GLN A 275 -15.84 7.19 -19.45
C GLN A 275 -15.00 6.91 -20.69
N THR A 276 -14.05 7.80 -21.00
CA THR A 276 -13.02 7.53 -22.01
C THR A 276 -11.66 7.38 -21.34
N THR A 277 -10.88 6.41 -21.80
CA THR A 277 -9.54 6.13 -21.25
C THR A 277 -8.60 5.78 -22.39
N SER A 278 -7.36 6.25 -22.32
CA SER A 278 -6.29 5.92 -23.28
C SER A 278 -4.97 5.70 -22.55
N GLN A 279 -4.16 4.79 -23.07
CA GLN A 279 -2.81 4.51 -22.57
C GLN A 279 -1.87 4.36 -23.77
N GLY A 280 -0.66 4.90 -23.65
CA GLY A 280 0.42 4.71 -24.61
C GLY A 280 1.05 3.32 -24.46
N LYS A 281 2.36 3.23 -24.72
CA LYS A 281 3.05 1.94 -24.65
C LYS A 281 3.10 1.41 -23.22
N THR A 282 2.72 0.14 -23.07
CA THR A 282 2.90 -0.68 -21.87
C THR A 282 3.93 -1.77 -22.16
N VAL A 283 4.82 -2.04 -21.22
CA VAL A 283 5.89 -3.04 -21.31
C VAL A 283 6.02 -3.77 -19.98
N TYR A 284 6.17 -5.09 -20.02
CA TYR A 284 6.67 -5.91 -18.91
C TYR A 284 7.88 -6.71 -19.39
N THR A 285 8.87 -6.93 -18.52
CA THR A 285 10.06 -7.73 -18.82
C THR A 285 10.29 -8.79 -17.74
N ASP A 286 10.85 -9.93 -18.16
CA ASP A 286 11.31 -11.01 -17.28
C ASP A 286 10.19 -11.48 -16.32
N MET A 287 9.08 -11.93 -16.90
CA MET A 287 7.93 -12.47 -16.15
C MET A 287 8.13 -13.97 -15.90
N ASP A 288 7.96 -14.45 -14.67
CA ASP A 288 7.94 -15.88 -14.33
C ASP A 288 6.54 -16.29 -13.84
N ALA A 289 5.74 -16.87 -14.74
CA ALA A 289 4.40 -17.34 -14.40
C ALA A 289 4.43 -18.60 -13.50
N ALA A 290 5.49 -19.42 -13.55
CA ALA A 290 5.62 -20.61 -12.72
C ALA A 290 5.79 -20.24 -11.25
N ALA A 291 6.60 -19.21 -10.96
CA ALA A 291 6.82 -18.69 -9.62
C ALA A 291 5.52 -18.29 -8.89
N PHE A 292 4.49 -17.80 -9.61
CA PHE A 292 3.17 -17.53 -9.03
C PHE A 292 2.44 -18.82 -8.63
N PHE A 293 2.43 -19.85 -9.46
CA PHE A 293 1.77 -21.12 -9.13
C PHE A 293 2.49 -21.88 -8.02
N ASP A 294 3.82 -21.79 -7.98
CA ASP A 294 4.67 -22.43 -6.99
C ASP A 294 4.44 -21.91 -5.56
N LEU A 295 3.89 -20.69 -5.38
CA LEU A 295 3.39 -20.22 -4.08
C LEU A 295 2.29 -21.12 -3.50
N PHE A 296 1.40 -21.64 -4.34
CA PHE A 296 0.24 -22.45 -3.93
C PHE A 296 0.49 -23.95 -3.96
N ASP A 297 1.49 -24.40 -4.73
CA ASP A 297 1.81 -25.81 -4.96
C ASP A 297 2.29 -26.50 -3.66
N PRO A 298 1.65 -27.60 -3.21
CA PRO A 298 2.07 -28.31 -1.99
C PRO A 298 3.34 -29.15 -2.16
N ASP A 299 3.75 -29.49 -3.38
CA ASP A 299 4.97 -30.26 -3.66
C ASP A 299 6.22 -29.37 -3.74
N VAL A 300 6.03 -28.04 -3.80
CA VAL A 300 7.13 -27.04 -3.73
C VAL A 300 7.44 -26.71 -2.25
N PRO A 301 8.67 -26.95 -1.76
CA PRO A 301 9.03 -26.68 -0.37
C PRO A 301 9.33 -25.19 -0.11
N GLU A 302 9.04 -24.70 1.11
CA GLU A 302 9.60 -23.42 1.60
C GLU A 302 11.11 -23.58 1.83
N THR A 303 11.92 -22.89 1.02
CA THR A 303 13.39 -22.84 1.20
C THR A 303 13.86 -21.59 1.94
N GLY A 304 13.06 -20.52 1.90
CA GLY A 304 13.43 -19.18 2.38
C GLY A 304 14.10 -18.30 1.32
N ASP A 305 14.24 -18.77 0.07
CA ASP A 305 14.79 -17.99 -1.04
C ASP A 305 13.69 -17.15 -1.73
N GLU A 306 14.00 -15.90 -2.08
CA GLU A 306 13.14 -15.05 -2.91
C GLU A 306 13.35 -15.33 -4.40
N VAL A 307 12.26 -15.30 -5.17
CA VAL A 307 12.24 -15.47 -6.63
C VAL A 307 11.67 -14.22 -7.28
N VAL A 308 12.30 -13.70 -8.33
CA VAL A 308 11.75 -12.59 -9.12
C VAL A 308 10.64 -13.14 -10.02
N MET A 309 9.40 -12.71 -9.77
CA MET A 309 8.21 -13.06 -10.57
C MET A 309 8.01 -12.11 -11.76
N LEU A 310 8.55 -10.89 -11.66
CA LEU A 310 8.47 -9.85 -12.69
C LEU A 310 9.68 -8.92 -12.55
N GLY A 311 10.58 -8.91 -13.53
CA GLY A 311 11.78 -8.06 -13.51
C GLY A 311 11.47 -6.57 -13.62
N SER A 312 10.61 -6.17 -14.57
CA SER A 312 10.12 -4.79 -14.62
C SER A 312 8.76 -4.66 -15.30
N ALA A 313 8.04 -3.58 -14.98
CA ALA A 313 6.86 -3.13 -15.70
C ALA A 313 6.88 -1.61 -15.90
N SER A 314 6.26 -1.12 -16.97
CA SER A 314 6.00 0.31 -17.16
C SER A 314 4.85 0.57 -18.13
N ALA A 315 4.18 1.70 -17.96
CA ALA A 315 3.24 2.24 -18.94
C ALA A 315 3.36 3.77 -19.03
N ILE A 316 3.03 4.35 -20.17
CA ILE A 316 3.12 5.81 -20.42
C ILE A 316 1.82 6.40 -20.95
N ASP A 317 1.71 7.74 -20.92
CA ASP A 317 0.64 8.51 -21.56
C ASP A 317 -0.79 8.11 -21.14
N TYR A 318 -0.97 7.66 -19.89
CA TYR A 318 -2.30 7.32 -19.37
C TYR A 318 -3.15 8.57 -19.19
N LYS A 319 -4.35 8.56 -19.77
CA LYS A 319 -5.34 9.65 -19.68
C LYS A 319 -6.74 9.06 -19.53
N SER A 320 -7.53 9.61 -18.62
CA SER A 320 -8.91 9.20 -18.39
C SER A 320 -9.81 10.42 -18.19
N LYS A 321 -11.03 10.36 -18.73
CA LYS A 321 -12.10 11.34 -18.53
C LYS A 321 -13.36 10.59 -18.12
N GLN A 322 -13.97 10.97 -17.01
CA GLN A 322 -15.18 10.35 -16.49
C GLN A 322 -16.24 11.42 -16.22
N ASP A 323 -17.37 11.33 -16.93
CA ASP A 323 -18.55 12.16 -16.67
C ASP A 323 -19.15 11.77 -15.30
N ILE A 324 -19.50 12.79 -14.50
CA ILE A 324 -20.23 12.63 -13.23
C ILE A 324 -21.69 13.09 -13.38
N ALA A 325 -21.91 14.10 -14.21
CA ALA A 325 -23.21 14.70 -14.53
C ALA A 325 -23.12 15.48 -15.86
N ASP A 326 -24.25 15.94 -16.39
CA ASP A 326 -24.29 16.75 -17.62
C ASP A 326 -23.38 17.99 -17.51
N GLY A 327 -22.36 18.05 -18.39
CA GLY A 327 -21.35 19.11 -18.42
C GLY A 327 -20.24 19.04 -17.34
N LEU A 328 -20.23 18.03 -16.46
CA LEU A 328 -19.24 17.89 -15.38
C LEU A 328 -18.51 16.53 -15.50
N ALA A 329 -17.21 16.57 -15.76
CA ALA A 329 -16.35 15.39 -15.85
C ALA A 329 -15.01 15.62 -15.12
N ILE A 330 -14.52 14.60 -14.42
CA ILE A 330 -13.15 14.56 -13.89
C ILE A 330 -12.21 14.12 -15.02
N GLU A 331 -11.05 14.76 -15.13
CA GLU A 331 -9.97 14.33 -16.01
C GLU A 331 -8.73 13.97 -15.18
N ILE A 332 -8.07 12.87 -15.54
CA ILE A 332 -6.86 12.35 -14.89
C ILE A 332 -5.83 12.07 -15.97
N ALA A 333 -4.60 12.53 -15.79
CA ALA A 333 -3.46 12.18 -16.63
C ALA A 333 -2.28 11.71 -15.78
N VAL A 334 -1.50 10.76 -16.30
CA VAL A 334 -0.26 10.24 -15.71
C VAL A 334 0.74 10.01 -16.84
N ASP A 335 1.87 10.72 -16.80
CA ASP A 335 2.91 10.63 -17.84
C ASP A 335 3.56 9.25 -17.89
N LYS A 336 3.89 8.67 -16.73
CA LYS A 336 4.49 7.33 -16.63
C LYS A 336 4.19 6.64 -15.30
N THR A 337 3.87 5.34 -15.35
CA THR A 337 4.04 4.38 -14.25
C THR A 337 5.23 3.44 -14.48
N SER A 338 5.84 2.92 -13.42
CA SER A 338 6.75 1.76 -13.50
C SER A 338 6.84 0.99 -12.19
N ILE A 339 7.19 -0.29 -12.29
CA ILE A 339 7.54 -1.18 -11.18
C ILE A 339 8.87 -1.85 -11.54
N SER A 340 9.77 -1.99 -10.58
CA SER A 340 11.02 -2.74 -10.68
C SER A 340 10.96 -3.87 -9.65
N GLU A 341 11.21 -5.10 -10.11
CA GLU A 341 11.25 -6.33 -9.32
C GLU A 341 10.03 -6.55 -8.39
N VAL A 342 9.04 -7.32 -8.85
CA VAL A 342 8.10 -7.99 -7.95
C VAL A 342 8.68 -9.35 -7.60
N THR A 343 9.00 -9.55 -6.33
CA THR A 343 9.50 -10.82 -5.79
C THR A 343 8.36 -11.63 -5.18
N VAL A 344 8.53 -12.95 -5.18
CA VAL A 344 7.71 -13.90 -4.45
C VAL A 344 8.58 -14.78 -3.56
N LEU A 345 8.08 -15.07 -2.37
CA LEU A 345 8.76 -15.87 -1.34
C LEU A 345 7.79 -16.95 -0.87
N LYS A 346 8.13 -18.21 -1.11
CA LYS A 346 7.31 -19.35 -0.68
C LYS A 346 7.15 -19.35 0.84
N ARG A 347 5.91 -19.22 1.32
CA ARG A 347 5.51 -19.38 2.73
C ARG A 347 4.63 -20.62 2.89
N GLU A 348 4.71 -21.30 4.03
CA GLU A 348 3.69 -22.24 4.50
C GLU A 348 2.31 -21.54 4.49
N ASN A 349 1.49 -21.91 3.51
CA ASN A 349 0.12 -21.45 3.33
C ASN A 349 -0.73 -22.63 2.81
N ASN A 350 -1.99 -22.69 3.25
CA ASN A 350 -2.89 -23.81 2.94
C ASN A 350 -3.98 -23.42 1.94
N ILE A 351 -3.76 -22.42 1.07
CA ILE A 351 -4.84 -21.79 0.28
C ILE A 351 -5.63 -22.79 -0.57
N LEU A 352 -4.97 -23.70 -1.27
CA LEU A 352 -5.66 -24.74 -2.05
C LEU A 352 -6.46 -25.69 -1.15
N ALA A 353 -5.92 -26.09 0.00
CA ALA A 353 -6.60 -26.95 0.97
C ALA A 353 -7.77 -26.23 1.68
N LEU A 354 -7.71 -24.91 1.85
CA LEU A 354 -8.84 -24.09 2.32
C LEU A 354 -9.96 -24.07 1.28
N PHE A 355 -9.64 -23.92 -0.01
CA PHE A 355 -10.63 -24.03 -1.09
C PHE A 355 -11.21 -25.45 -1.20
N ASP A 356 -10.39 -26.48 -1.16
CA ASP A 356 -10.82 -27.88 -1.12
C ASP A 356 -11.79 -28.15 0.04
N SER A 357 -11.46 -27.66 1.24
CA SER A 357 -12.30 -27.75 2.43
C SER A 357 -13.66 -27.08 2.21
N LEU A 358 -13.69 -25.85 1.69
CA LEU A 358 -14.93 -25.14 1.38
C LEU A 358 -15.79 -25.89 0.35
N PHE A 359 -15.19 -26.44 -0.72
CA PHE A 359 -15.89 -27.28 -1.71
C PHE A 359 -16.33 -28.65 -1.14
N ALA A 360 -15.62 -29.17 -0.13
CA ALA A 360 -16.03 -30.31 0.68
C ALA A 360 -17.07 -29.97 1.77
N LYS A 361 -17.55 -28.71 1.82
CA LYS A 361 -18.48 -28.15 2.83
C LYS A 361 -17.95 -28.19 4.27
N GLN A 362 -16.63 -28.13 4.43
CA GLN A 362 -15.95 -27.98 5.71
C GLN A 362 -15.51 -26.51 5.85
N VAL A 363 -16.02 -25.81 6.85
CA VAL A 363 -15.59 -24.45 7.17
C VAL A 363 -14.25 -24.53 7.91
N PRO A 364 -13.16 -23.93 7.41
CA PRO A 364 -11.88 -23.93 8.12
C PRO A 364 -11.97 -23.18 9.45
N ALA A 365 -11.01 -23.39 10.36
CA ALA A 365 -10.96 -22.59 11.57
C ALA A 365 -10.70 -21.10 11.21
N PRO A 366 -11.33 -20.12 11.88
CA PRO A 366 -11.09 -18.72 11.56
C PRO A 366 -9.61 -18.29 11.73
N GLU A 367 -8.87 -18.99 12.59
CA GLU A 367 -7.42 -18.82 12.77
C GLU A 367 -6.63 -19.26 11.53
N GLU A 368 -7.02 -20.36 10.88
CA GLU A 368 -6.43 -20.85 9.62
C GLU A 368 -6.73 -19.89 8.45
N LEU A 369 -7.93 -19.30 8.43
CA LEU A 369 -8.29 -18.27 7.44
C LEU A 369 -7.44 -17.00 7.63
N ILE A 370 -7.35 -16.48 8.86
CA ILE A 370 -6.58 -15.27 9.16
C ILE A 370 -5.09 -15.50 8.86
N THR A 371 -4.51 -16.60 9.36
CA THR A 371 -3.09 -16.89 9.15
C THR A 371 -2.75 -17.24 7.72
N GLY A 372 -3.60 -18.00 7.01
CA GLY A 372 -3.40 -18.34 5.59
C GLY A 372 -3.43 -17.11 4.67
N VAL A 373 -4.40 -16.21 4.86
CA VAL A 373 -4.49 -14.95 4.11
C VAL A 373 -3.31 -14.03 4.45
N PHE A 374 -2.91 -13.93 5.73
CA PHE A 374 -1.79 -13.09 6.12
C PHE A 374 -0.45 -13.61 5.58
N GLN A 375 -0.21 -14.93 5.60
CA GLN A 375 0.97 -15.55 4.98
C GLN A 375 1.01 -15.34 3.47
N PHE A 376 -0.14 -15.33 2.80
CA PHE A 376 -0.19 -15.03 1.36
C PHE A 376 0.26 -13.60 1.05
N TYR A 377 -0.23 -12.59 1.78
CA TYR A 377 0.28 -11.22 1.62
C TYR A 377 1.78 -11.11 1.98
N ARG A 378 2.25 -11.88 2.98
CA ARG A 378 3.69 -12.03 3.33
C ARG A 378 4.51 -12.90 2.35
N SER A 379 3.92 -13.30 1.22
CA SER A 379 4.62 -14.04 0.15
C SER A 379 5.03 -13.15 -1.03
N PHE A 380 4.78 -11.85 -0.99
CA PHE A 380 5.14 -10.89 -2.06
C PHE A 380 6.08 -9.80 -1.56
N GLY A 381 6.94 -9.32 -2.45
CA GLY A 381 7.76 -8.12 -2.27
C GLY A 381 7.80 -7.26 -3.55
N VAL A 382 8.16 -5.98 -3.39
CA VAL A 382 8.33 -5.01 -4.48
C VAL A 382 9.53 -4.13 -4.17
N THR A 383 10.55 -4.12 -5.04
CA THR A 383 11.77 -3.32 -4.84
C THR A 383 11.49 -1.82 -5.04
N ASP A 384 10.84 -1.43 -6.14
CA ASP A 384 10.51 -0.02 -6.45
C ASP A 384 9.23 0.07 -7.28
N ALA A 385 8.31 0.98 -6.94
CA ALA A 385 7.10 1.27 -7.71
C ALA A 385 6.87 2.79 -7.78
N ARG A 386 6.67 3.33 -8.99
CA ARG A 386 6.63 4.77 -9.30
C ARG A 386 5.43 5.16 -10.16
N ILE A 387 4.86 6.32 -9.88
CA ILE A 387 3.83 7.00 -10.67
C ILE A 387 4.28 8.46 -10.82
N SER A 388 4.34 8.99 -12.05
CA SER A 388 4.92 10.31 -12.32
C SER A 388 4.12 11.11 -13.34
N GLY A 389 4.17 12.44 -13.22
CA GLY A 389 3.38 13.36 -14.04
C GLY A 389 1.88 13.25 -13.79
N ILE A 390 1.47 13.10 -12.53
CA ILE A 390 0.07 12.96 -12.15
C ILE A 390 -0.59 14.33 -12.20
N ASN A 391 -1.69 14.45 -12.94
CA ASN A 391 -2.51 15.64 -13.00
C ASN A 391 -3.99 15.23 -12.88
N VAL A 392 -4.75 15.91 -12.02
CA VAL A 392 -6.17 15.67 -11.80
C VAL A 392 -6.92 17.00 -11.90
N THR A 393 -7.81 17.09 -12.88
CA THR A 393 -8.69 18.24 -13.11
C THR A 393 -10.08 17.89 -12.59
N VAL A 394 -10.53 18.60 -11.55
CA VAL A 394 -11.84 18.38 -10.91
C VAL A 394 -12.81 19.51 -11.28
N PRO A 395 -13.99 19.21 -11.84
CA PRO A 395 -14.90 20.24 -12.36
C PRO A 395 -15.68 20.95 -11.25
N THR A 396 -15.75 22.27 -11.31
CA THR A 396 -16.55 23.11 -10.39
C THR A 396 -17.92 23.45 -10.97
N PRO A 397 -19.03 23.35 -10.21
CA PRO A 397 -20.34 23.76 -10.71
C PRO A 397 -20.45 25.27 -10.97
N GLY A 398 -20.86 25.65 -12.19
CA GLY A 398 -21.18 27.04 -12.53
C GLY A 398 -20.07 27.79 -13.28
N PRO A 399 -19.79 29.06 -12.97
CA PRO A 399 -18.85 29.91 -13.71
C PRO A 399 -17.40 29.87 -13.17
N GLU A 400 -17.14 29.02 -12.18
CA GLU A 400 -15.82 28.87 -11.53
C GLU A 400 -14.85 28.06 -12.41
N LYS A 401 -13.55 28.14 -12.12
CA LYS A 401 -12.54 27.33 -12.81
C LYS A 401 -12.56 25.90 -12.24
N PRO A 402 -12.29 24.86 -13.07
CA PRO A 402 -11.86 23.57 -12.55
C PRO A 402 -10.69 23.71 -11.57
N MET A 403 -10.67 22.86 -10.55
CA MET A 403 -9.55 22.73 -9.62
C MET A 403 -8.50 21.84 -10.28
N GLU A 404 -7.28 22.35 -10.42
CA GLU A 404 -6.14 21.57 -10.93
C GLU A 404 -5.29 21.09 -9.74
N ILE A 405 -4.99 19.80 -9.70
CA ILE A 405 -4.13 19.17 -8.70
C ILE A 405 -3.02 18.41 -9.44
N ALA A 406 -1.77 18.85 -9.28
CA ALA A 406 -0.61 18.19 -9.86
C ALA A 406 0.22 17.50 -8.76
N ILE A 407 0.74 16.30 -9.05
CA ILE A 407 1.76 15.62 -8.25
C ILE A 407 2.87 15.14 -9.19
N LYS A 408 4.08 15.67 -9.01
CA LYS A 408 5.21 15.37 -9.89
C LYS A 408 5.58 13.88 -9.89
N GLU A 409 5.69 13.27 -8.72
CA GLU A 409 6.00 11.84 -8.56
C GLU A 409 5.43 11.31 -7.24
N MET A 410 4.95 10.07 -7.23
CA MET A 410 4.71 9.26 -6.05
C MET A 410 5.49 7.96 -6.23
N SER A 411 6.11 7.44 -5.17
CA SER A 411 6.72 6.10 -5.22
C SER A 411 6.65 5.37 -3.90
N MET A 412 6.86 4.05 -3.98
CA MET A 412 7.03 3.16 -2.84
C MET A 412 8.23 2.26 -3.12
N SER A 413 9.01 1.91 -2.10
CA SER A 413 10.20 1.06 -2.24
C SER A 413 10.39 0.13 -1.04
N GLU A 414 11.08 -0.98 -1.29
CA GLU A 414 11.40 -2.04 -0.32
C GLU A 414 10.17 -2.49 0.48
N ILE A 415 9.06 -2.78 -0.22
CA ILE A 415 7.87 -3.40 0.36
C ILE A 415 8.11 -4.90 0.41
N ASN A 416 8.00 -5.54 1.58
CA ASN A 416 8.07 -7.00 1.71
C ASN A 416 7.35 -7.48 2.98
N SER A 417 7.57 -8.73 3.40
CA SER A 417 6.94 -9.28 4.60
C SER A 417 7.44 -8.68 5.91
N ASP A 418 8.57 -7.97 5.89
CA ASP A 418 9.29 -7.55 7.09
C ASP A 418 9.29 -6.02 7.26
N GLY A 419 8.96 -5.27 6.21
CA GLY A 419 8.69 -3.84 6.31
C GLY A 419 8.26 -3.12 5.02
N ILE A 420 8.30 -1.80 5.09
CA ILE A 420 8.25 -0.86 3.95
C ILE A 420 9.40 0.14 4.14
N GLY A 421 10.33 0.21 3.18
CA GLY A 421 11.46 1.14 3.24
C GLY A 421 11.04 2.61 3.12
N GLU A 422 10.33 2.96 2.04
CA GLU A 422 9.81 4.33 1.84
C GLU A 422 8.50 4.34 1.04
N MET A 423 7.60 5.25 1.37
CA MET A 423 6.47 5.72 0.56
C MET A 423 6.58 7.25 0.45
N MET A 424 6.86 7.77 -0.74
CA MET A 424 7.17 9.18 -0.96
C MET A 424 6.26 9.86 -2.00
N MET A 425 6.10 11.17 -1.86
CA MET A 425 5.40 12.08 -2.76
C MET A 425 6.27 13.32 -2.99
N VAL A 426 6.45 13.71 -4.26
CA VAL A 426 7.22 14.88 -4.69
C VAL A 426 6.32 15.88 -5.38
N GLY A 427 6.43 17.15 -5.01
CA GLY A 427 5.82 18.26 -5.74
C GLY A 427 4.31 18.13 -5.92
N LEU A 428 3.56 18.15 -4.82
CA LEU A 428 2.12 18.43 -4.83
C LEU A 428 1.94 19.94 -5.05
N ASP A 429 1.10 20.32 -6.03
CA ASP A 429 0.71 21.71 -6.30
C ASP A 429 -0.80 21.76 -6.59
N ALA A 430 -1.54 22.52 -5.75
CA ALA A 430 -2.97 22.75 -5.86
C ALA A 430 -3.25 24.27 -5.66
N PRO A 431 -3.11 25.09 -6.72
CA PRO A 431 -3.04 26.55 -6.61
C PRO A 431 -4.39 27.28 -6.66
N ASP A 432 -5.45 26.63 -7.15
CA ASP A 432 -6.82 27.17 -7.28
C ASP A 432 -7.81 26.23 -6.53
N LEU A 433 -7.76 26.20 -5.20
CA LEU A 433 -8.71 25.44 -4.35
C LEU A 433 -9.96 26.28 -3.97
N PRO A 434 -11.03 25.66 -3.44
CA PRO A 434 -12.25 26.36 -3.06
C PRO A 434 -12.01 27.52 -2.10
N GLU A 435 -12.90 28.52 -2.17
CA GLU A 435 -12.82 29.78 -1.41
C GLU A 435 -11.54 30.61 -1.66
N GLY A 436 -10.67 30.20 -2.59
CA GLY A 436 -9.41 30.87 -2.91
C GLY A 436 -8.23 30.40 -2.06
N ALA A 437 -8.32 29.21 -1.48
CA ALA A 437 -7.19 28.55 -0.81
C ALA A 437 -6.16 28.00 -1.81
N SER A 438 -4.97 27.64 -1.31
CA SER A 438 -3.98 26.85 -2.06
C SER A 438 -3.12 25.99 -1.13
N VAL A 439 -2.61 24.89 -1.67
CA VAL A 439 -1.70 23.95 -0.98
C VAL A 439 -0.56 23.55 -1.91
N LYS A 440 0.66 23.55 -1.39
CA LYS A 440 1.85 23.00 -2.05
C LYS A 440 2.71 22.21 -1.06
N ILE A 441 3.35 21.14 -1.52
CA ILE A 441 4.35 20.36 -0.77
C ILE A 441 5.49 19.99 -1.74
N ASP A 442 6.75 20.31 -1.40
CA ASP A 442 7.90 19.94 -2.25
C ASP A 442 8.26 18.45 -2.10
N TRP A 443 8.23 17.92 -0.88
CA TRP A 443 8.48 16.51 -0.55
C TRP A 443 7.66 16.07 0.66
N ALA A 444 7.16 14.84 0.66
CA ALA A 444 6.69 14.15 1.86
C ALA A 444 7.01 12.66 1.74
N ALA A 445 7.43 12.03 2.83
CA ALA A 445 7.71 10.60 2.88
C ALA A 445 7.23 9.98 4.21
N ILE A 446 6.89 8.70 4.16
CA ILE A 446 6.70 7.83 5.33
C ILE A 446 7.48 6.56 5.05
N GLY A 447 8.42 6.19 5.93
CA GLY A 447 9.40 5.14 5.67
C GLY A 447 9.91 4.49 6.95
N ASP A 448 11.01 3.75 6.85
CA ASP A 448 11.62 2.97 7.94
C ASP A 448 10.58 2.13 8.72
N ILE A 449 9.57 1.55 8.05
CA ILE A 449 8.49 0.81 8.73
C ILE A 449 8.89 -0.65 8.87
N GLU A 450 9.61 -1.00 9.94
CA GLU A 450 9.91 -2.40 10.26
C GLU A 450 8.71 -3.04 10.98
N PHE A 451 8.14 -4.11 10.43
CA PHE A 451 6.94 -4.74 10.98
C PHE A 451 7.18 -5.55 12.27
N ALA A 452 6.09 -5.79 13.01
CA ALA A 452 6.09 -6.72 14.14
C ALA A 452 6.35 -8.17 13.68
N GLU A 453 7.07 -8.94 14.49
CA GLU A 453 7.36 -10.34 14.18
C GLU A 453 6.10 -11.21 14.08
N TYR A 454 6.00 -12.01 13.01
CA TYR A 454 4.83 -12.86 12.78
C TYR A 454 4.59 -13.91 13.88
N THR A 455 5.64 -14.44 14.52
CA THR A 455 5.46 -15.50 15.52
C THR A 455 4.76 -15.00 16.80
N PRO A 456 5.20 -13.90 17.45
CA PRO A 456 4.42 -13.21 18.49
C PRO A 456 3.04 -12.76 18.03
N MET A 457 2.93 -12.19 16.83
CA MET A 457 1.65 -11.71 16.27
C MET A 457 0.61 -12.84 16.17
N ARG A 458 0.97 -13.99 15.59
CA ARG A 458 0.10 -15.17 15.47
C ARG A 458 -0.35 -15.68 16.84
N ALA A 459 0.56 -15.72 17.82
CA ALA A 459 0.21 -16.13 19.18
C ALA A 459 -0.81 -15.18 19.82
N MET A 460 -0.67 -13.87 19.61
CA MET A 460 -1.63 -12.87 20.11
C MET A 460 -2.99 -12.94 19.40
N ILE A 461 -3.02 -13.20 18.09
CA ILE A 461 -4.27 -13.47 17.35
C ILE A 461 -5.03 -14.64 17.99
N SER A 462 -4.33 -15.76 18.24
CA SER A 462 -4.89 -16.94 18.91
C SER A 462 -5.45 -16.62 20.31
N THR A 463 -4.71 -15.83 21.10
CA THR A 463 -5.16 -15.36 22.43
C THR A 463 -6.42 -14.49 22.34
N LEU A 464 -6.45 -13.48 21.48
CA LEU A 464 -7.58 -12.55 21.33
C LEU A 464 -8.82 -13.23 20.72
N MET A 465 -8.64 -14.30 19.94
CA MET A 465 -9.75 -15.14 19.47
C MET A 465 -10.35 -16.01 20.57
N ALA A 466 -9.53 -16.48 21.52
CA ALA A 466 -9.97 -17.27 22.67
C ALA A 466 -10.59 -16.40 23.79
N ASP A 467 -10.07 -15.19 23.99
CA ASP A 467 -10.55 -14.21 24.95
C ASP A 467 -10.44 -12.78 24.38
N PRO A 468 -11.51 -12.26 23.74
CA PRO A 468 -11.50 -10.90 23.20
C PRO A 468 -11.32 -9.80 24.25
N SER A 469 -11.71 -10.06 25.51
CA SER A 469 -11.52 -9.14 26.64
C SER A 469 -10.05 -8.97 27.04
N PHE A 470 -9.19 -9.94 26.70
CA PHE A 470 -7.75 -9.89 26.99
C PHE A 470 -7.10 -8.59 26.49
N GLY A 471 -7.54 -8.06 25.34
CA GLY A 471 -7.00 -6.83 24.76
C GLY A 471 -7.42 -5.54 25.46
N GLU A 472 -8.55 -5.54 26.19
CA GLU A 472 -8.94 -4.41 27.06
C GLU A 472 -8.13 -4.43 28.37
N ASP A 473 -7.88 -5.63 28.92
CA ASP A 473 -7.13 -5.83 30.17
C ASP A 473 -5.59 -5.73 30.00
N HIS A 474 -5.04 -6.09 28.82
CA HIS A 474 -3.59 -6.20 28.56
C HIS A 474 -3.13 -5.40 27.31
N PRO A 475 -3.46 -4.10 27.19
CA PRO A 475 -3.20 -3.31 25.98
C PRO A 475 -1.72 -3.26 25.59
N MET A 476 -0.80 -3.30 26.56
CA MET A 476 0.65 -3.30 26.32
C MET A 476 1.17 -4.61 25.68
N GLU A 477 0.52 -5.74 25.93
CA GLU A 477 0.88 -7.01 25.30
C GLU A 477 0.38 -7.10 23.86
N VAL A 478 -0.85 -6.62 23.61
CA VAL A 478 -1.40 -6.46 22.25
C VAL A 478 -0.54 -5.49 21.44
N ALA A 479 -0.20 -4.32 21.99
CA ALA A 479 0.68 -3.36 21.36
C ALA A 479 2.04 -3.97 20.97
N ARG A 480 2.65 -4.77 21.86
CA ARG A 480 3.92 -5.48 21.58
C ARG A 480 3.84 -6.45 20.39
N ALA A 481 2.66 -7.03 20.14
CA ALA A 481 2.47 -8.05 19.10
C ALA A 481 2.10 -7.49 17.71
N PHE A 482 1.61 -6.24 17.64
CA PHE A 482 1.11 -5.64 16.38
C PHE A 482 1.76 -4.31 15.98
N MET A 483 2.37 -3.55 16.90
CA MET A 483 3.02 -2.27 16.54
C MET A 483 4.32 -2.49 15.74
N PRO A 484 4.59 -1.68 14.70
CA PRO A 484 5.89 -1.64 14.04
C PRO A 484 7.04 -1.41 15.03
N ARG A 485 8.20 -2.02 14.73
CA ARG A 485 9.45 -1.86 15.47
C ARG A 485 10.18 -0.57 15.11
N SER A 486 9.88 0.02 13.96
CA SER A 486 10.26 1.39 13.60
C SER A 486 9.21 2.09 12.73
N PHE A 487 9.31 3.42 12.66
CA PHE A 487 8.47 4.27 11.82
C PHE A 487 9.16 5.63 11.61
N GLY A 488 9.25 6.09 10.37
CA GLY A 488 9.74 7.42 10.00
C GLY A 488 8.71 8.22 9.19
N TYR A 489 8.75 9.56 9.32
CA TYR A 489 8.17 10.46 8.34
C TYR A 489 9.10 11.65 8.04
N GLU A 490 9.02 12.18 6.83
CA GLU A 490 9.61 13.45 6.41
C GLU A 490 8.57 14.31 5.68
N LEU A 491 8.76 15.64 5.73
CA LEU A 491 7.96 16.64 5.04
C LEU A 491 8.86 17.85 4.75
N GLU A 492 8.93 18.32 3.50
CA GLU A 492 9.63 19.56 3.12
C GLU A 492 8.75 20.47 2.27
N GLY A 493 8.90 21.79 2.49
CA GLY A 493 8.27 22.82 1.66
C GLY A 493 6.74 22.78 1.65
N LEU A 494 6.12 22.45 2.79
CA LEU A 494 4.67 22.65 2.97
C LEU A 494 4.38 24.14 2.95
N ASP A 495 3.42 24.54 2.12
CA ASP A 495 2.93 25.91 1.99
C ASP A 495 1.42 25.87 1.82
N VAL A 496 0.69 26.43 2.78
CA VAL A 496 -0.79 26.43 2.83
C VAL A 496 -1.27 27.86 2.99
N ALA A 497 -2.07 28.34 2.05
CA ALA A 497 -2.72 29.65 2.13
C ALA A 497 -4.24 29.50 2.18
N VAL A 498 -4.87 30.14 3.17
CA VAL A 498 -6.33 30.22 3.34
C VAL A 498 -6.69 31.68 3.58
N PRO A 499 -7.52 32.33 2.73
CA PRO A 499 -7.65 33.79 2.72
C PRO A 499 -7.96 34.47 4.07
N ASP A 500 -8.77 33.84 4.93
CA ASP A 500 -9.15 34.39 6.25
C ASP A 500 -8.21 33.98 7.40
N LEU A 501 -7.42 32.91 7.25
CA LEU A 501 -6.47 32.43 8.28
C LEU A 501 -5.01 32.83 7.98
N GLY A 502 -4.72 33.30 6.77
CA GLY A 502 -3.39 33.69 6.32
C GLY A 502 -2.63 32.54 5.65
N ARG A 503 -1.31 32.51 5.82
CA ARG A 503 -0.41 31.56 5.17
C ARG A 503 0.53 30.90 6.18
N THR A 504 0.56 29.58 6.17
CA THR A 504 1.35 28.72 7.04
C THR A 504 2.38 27.97 6.20
N GLU A 505 3.64 27.97 6.64
CA GLU A 505 4.75 27.33 5.92
C GLU A 505 5.53 26.39 6.87
N ILE A 506 6.06 25.28 6.35
CA ILE A 506 7.05 24.44 7.03
C ILE A 506 8.23 24.21 6.10
N GLY A 507 9.44 24.53 6.56
CA GLY A 507 10.68 24.29 5.80
C GLY A 507 10.99 22.80 5.69
N ARG A 508 11.19 22.15 6.84
CA ARG A 508 11.35 20.70 6.99
C ARG A 508 10.72 20.23 8.30
N ALA A 509 10.06 19.07 8.30
CA ALA A 509 9.68 18.35 9.52
C ALA A 509 10.00 16.88 9.33
N GLU A 510 10.61 16.27 10.35
CA GLU A 510 11.04 14.87 10.33
C GLU A 510 10.81 14.24 11.70
N MET A 511 10.43 12.95 11.73
CA MET A 511 10.44 12.12 12.93
C MET A 511 10.87 10.70 12.56
N THR A 512 11.72 10.09 13.38
CA THR A 512 12.06 8.67 13.32
C THR A 512 11.94 8.05 14.71
N LEU A 513 11.27 6.90 14.75
CA LEU A 513 11.02 6.08 15.93
C LEU A 513 11.61 4.70 15.68
N SER A 514 12.29 4.12 16.68
CA SER A 514 12.57 2.67 16.67
C SER A 514 12.64 2.08 18.07
N THR A 515 12.40 0.77 18.19
CA THR A 515 12.40 0.05 19.45
C THR A 515 13.15 -1.28 19.41
N THR A 516 14.05 -1.44 20.38
CA THR A 516 14.69 -2.73 20.74
C THR A 516 13.93 -3.47 21.86
N VAL A 517 12.87 -2.83 22.40
CA VAL A 517 12.05 -3.34 23.51
C VAL A 517 10.58 -2.96 23.25
N PRO A 518 9.89 -3.64 22.32
CA PRO A 518 8.56 -3.22 21.92
C PRO A 518 7.54 -3.31 23.08
N PRO A 519 6.54 -2.43 23.13
CA PRO A 519 6.15 -1.47 22.09
C PRO A 519 6.73 -0.05 22.26
N ILE A 520 7.52 0.24 23.31
CA ILE A 520 7.96 1.61 23.60
C ILE A 520 9.21 1.96 22.77
N PRO A 521 9.25 3.10 22.03
CA PRO A 521 10.44 3.56 21.34
C PRO A 521 11.65 3.68 22.26
N THR A 522 12.73 2.97 21.93
CA THR A 522 14.04 3.11 22.57
C THR A 522 14.95 4.08 21.82
N SER A 523 14.54 4.52 20.63
CA SER A 523 15.12 5.64 19.88
C SER A 523 14.00 6.56 19.40
N PHE A 524 14.21 7.87 19.55
CA PHE A 524 13.33 8.93 19.10
C PHE A 524 14.21 10.09 18.60
N HIS A 525 14.07 10.46 17.33
CA HIS A 525 14.59 11.71 16.80
C HIS A 525 13.46 12.44 16.08
N ALA A 526 13.23 13.71 16.44
CA ALA A 526 12.27 14.58 15.77
C ALA A 526 12.87 15.98 15.59
N ARG A 527 12.50 16.66 14.51
CA ARG A 527 12.97 18.02 14.20
C ARG A 527 11.94 18.75 13.34
N THR A 528 11.69 20.01 13.68
CA THR A 528 10.94 20.96 12.86
C THR A 528 11.83 22.16 12.53
N GLU A 529 11.95 22.54 11.26
CA GLU A 529 12.67 23.73 10.81
C GLU A 529 11.76 24.70 10.07
N GLY A 530 11.78 25.96 10.50
CA GLY A 530 11.09 27.06 9.83
C GLY A 530 9.57 26.91 9.74
N LEU A 531 8.92 26.33 10.75
CA LEU A 531 7.46 26.37 10.90
C LEU A 531 7.04 27.83 11.11
N LYS A 532 6.23 28.38 10.20
CA LYS A 532 5.70 29.75 10.26
C LYS A 532 4.19 29.69 10.35
N VAL A 533 3.62 30.27 11.41
CA VAL A 533 2.17 30.28 11.65
C VAL A 533 1.72 31.71 11.98
N PRO A 534 0.69 32.27 11.33
CA PRO A 534 0.07 33.53 11.74
C PRO A 534 -0.49 33.41 13.17
N VAL A 535 -0.28 34.41 14.02
CA VAL A 535 -0.75 34.32 15.42
C VAL A 535 -2.28 34.20 15.52
N ALA A 536 -3.01 34.79 14.57
CA ALA A 536 -4.47 34.67 14.45
C ALA A 536 -4.97 33.29 13.96
N ALA A 537 -4.07 32.34 13.65
CA ALA A 537 -4.39 30.96 13.27
C ALA A 537 -4.04 29.95 14.39
N ILE A 538 -3.90 30.41 15.63
CA ILE A 538 -3.62 29.59 16.81
C ILE A 538 -4.92 29.41 17.60
N ASP A 539 -5.40 28.16 17.73
CA ASP A 539 -6.69 27.84 18.36
C ASP A 539 -6.76 28.13 19.87
N ASP A 540 -5.62 28.25 20.56
CA ASP A 540 -5.52 28.56 21.99
C ASP A 540 -5.54 30.08 22.22
N PRO A 541 -6.61 30.66 22.82
CA PRO A 541 -6.71 32.10 23.02
C PRO A 541 -5.73 32.65 24.05
N GLU A 542 -5.31 31.85 25.05
CA GLU A 542 -4.32 32.29 26.04
C GLU A 542 -2.92 32.36 25.40
N ALA A 543 -2.61 31.43 24.50
CA ALA A 543 -1.41 31.49 23.67
C ALA A 543 -1.45 32.65 22.67
N GLN A 544 -2.60 32.87 21.99
CA GLN A 544 -2.77 33.98 21.06
C GLN A 544 -2.59 35.34 21.77
N GLU A 545 -3.33 35.60 22.86
CA GLU A 545 -3.21 36.85 23.63
C GLU A 545 -1.78 37.09 24.12
N LEU A 546 -1.07 36.05 24.56
CA LEU A 546 0.33 36.14 25.00
C LEU A 546 1.29 36.50 23.84
N LEU A 547 1.10 35.91 22.66
CA LEU A 547 1.96 36.15 21.49
C LEU A 547 1.72 37.56 20.90
N GLU A 548 0.46 38.00 20.84
CA GLU A 548 0.09 39.38 20.48
C GLU A 548 0.64 40.39 21.50
N ALA A 549 0.52 40.10 22.80
CA ALA A 549 1.07 40.93 23.89
C ALA A 549 2.61 41.03 23.87
N LEU A 550 3.29 39.98 23.40
CA LEU A 550 4.74 40.00 23.13
C LEU A 550 5.08 40.72 21.82
N GLY A 551 4.10 41.20 21.04
CA GLY A 551 4.31 41.87 19.77
C GLY A 551 4.86 40.92 18.70
N LEU A 552 4.10 39.87 18.41
CA LEU A 552 4.31 38.95 17.28
C LEU A 552 3.01 38.90 16.45
N GLU A 553 3.14 39.03 15.13
CA GLU A 553 2.05 38.82 14.15
C GLU A 553 2.14 37.41 13.53
N THR A 554 3.32 36.81 13.57
CA THR A 554 3.65 35.47 13.07
C THR A 554 4.64 34.83 14.02
N VAL A 555 4.47 33.55 14.34
CA VAL A 555 5.44 32.73 15.05
C VAL A 555 6.33 32.04 14.03
N VAL A 556 7.66 32.15 14.17
CA VAL A 556 8.62 31.29 13.45
C VAL A 556 9.28 30.37 14.48
N TRP A 557 8.95 29.10 14.40
CA TRP A 557 9.33 28.03 15.32
C TRP A 557 10.34 27.09 14.67
N SER A 558 11.28 26.55 15.45
CA SER A 558 12.08 25.39 15.08
C SER A 558 12.47 24.59 16.33
N ASP A 559 12.43 23.28 16.26
CA ASP A 559 12.76 22.38 17.36
C ASP A 559 13.60 21.17 16.89
N GLU A 560 14.27 20.51 17.84
CA GLU A 560 15.01 19.28 17.60
C GLU A 560 15.15 18.49 18.91
N THR A 561 14.60 17.27 18.94
CA THR A 561 14.63 16.37 20.09
C THR A 561 15.24 15.02 19.70
N ARG A 562 16.24 14.56 20.47
CA ARG A 562 16.96 13.31 20.31
C ARG A 562 17.08 12.58 21.63
N LEU A 563 16.48 11.39 21.70
CA LEU A 563 16.49 10.50 22.84
C LEU A 563 16.83 9.09 22.35
N TYR A 564 17.79 8.42 22.98
CA TYR A 564 17.96 6.98 22.78
C TYR A 564 18.34 6.26 24.08
N TRP A 565 18.06 4.97 24.13
CA TRP A 565 18.54 4.02 25.13
C TRP A 565 19.30 2.88 24.45
N ASP A 566 20.43 2.49 25.04
CA ASP A 566 21.29 1.40 24.54
C ASP A 566 21.28 0.21 25.52
N GLU A 567 20.85 -0.96 25.05
CA GLU A 567 20.70 -2.17 25.87
C GLU A 567 22.03 -2.73 26.39
N ALA A 568 23.13 -2.53 25.66
CA ALA A 568 24.45 -3.08 26.00
C ALA A 568 25.15 -2.31 27.12
N THR A 569 24.89 -1.00 27.24
CA THR A 569 25.50 -0.08 28.23
C THR A 569 24.52 0.39 29.30
N LEU A 570 23.21 0.24 29.07
CA LEU A 570 22.14 0.77 29.92
C LEU A 570 22.20 2.30 30.12
N GLU A 571 22.74 3.03 29.13
CA GLU A 571 22.66 4.49 29.06
C GLU A 571 21.37 4.93 28.36
N LEU A 572 20.58 5.80 29.01
CA LEU A 572 19.52 6.60 28.41
C LEU A 572 20.07 8.02 28.23
N ARG A 573 20.17 8.49 26.98
CA ARG A 573 20.67 9.83 26.64
C ARG A 573 19.60 10.64 25.92
N LEU A 574 19.14 11.70 26.58
CA LEU A 574 18.56 12.86 25.90
C LEU A 574 19.73 13.68 25.36
N GLU A 575 20.14 13.38 24.14
CA GLU A 575 21.27 14.06 23.47
C GLU A 575 21.00 15.55 23.34
N ARG A 576 19.76 15.90 22.94
CA ARG A 576 19.32 17.27 22.77
C ARG A 576 17.79 17.33 22.82
N MET A 577 17.25 18.40 23.40
CA MET A 577 15.86 18.83 23.28
C MET A 577 15.91 20.36 23.17
N MET A 578 15.71 20.86 21.96
CA MET A 578 15.94 22.25 21.57
C MET A 578 14.65 22.84 21.02
N VAL A 579 14.31 24.06 21.45
CA VAL A 579 13.21 24.86 20.88
C VAL A 579 13.71 26.28 20.67
N ASN A 580 13.47 26.84 19.49
CA ASN A 580 13.87 28.17 19.07
C ASN A 580 12.67 28.90 18.45
N VAL A 581 12.31 30.05 19.01
CA VAL A 581 11.28 30.94 18.44
C VAL A 581 11.91 32.29 18.09
N GLU A 582 11.75 32.72 16.83
CA GLU A 582 12.38 33.94 16.33
C GLU A 582 11.88 35.19 17.08
N GLY A 583 12.81 36.10 17.41
CA GLY A 583 12.51 37.29 18.20
C GLY A 583 12.16 37.05 19.68
N LEU A 584 12.15 35.79 20.14
CA LEU A 584 12.00 35.42 21.56
C LEU A 584 13.31 34.81 22.11
N GLY A 585 13.77 33.67 21.58
CA GLY A 585 14.98 33.01 22.06
C GLY A 585 15.04 31.51 21.75
N ARG A 586 16.10 30.85 22.25
CA ARG A 586 16.33 29.40 22.12
C ARG A 586 16.57 28.76 23.48
N ALA A 587 15.80 27.74 23.81
CA ALA A 587 16.07 26.81 24.90
C ALA A 587 16.71 25.53 24.37
N GLU A 588 17.64 24.93 25.13
CA GLU A 588 18.26 23.66 24.80
C GLU A 588 18.62 22.88 26.07
N LEU A 589 18.07 21.67 26.18
CA LEU A 589 18.32 20.71 27.26
C LEU A 589 19.08 19.50 26.71
N SER A 590 19.92 18.90 27.54
CA SER A 590 20.54 17.58 27.35
C SER A 590 20.66 16.91 28.72
N ALA A 591 20.55 15.58 28.78
CA ALA A 591 20.63 14.80 30.02
C ALA A 591 21.03 13.35 29.77
N ARG A 592 21.74 12.74 30.73
CA ARG A 592 22.13 11.32 30.68
C ARG A 592 21.86 10.58 31.98
N LEU A 593 21.25 9.41 31.87
CA LEU A 593 21.10 8.43 32.94
C LEU A 593 21.85 7.14 32.58
N ALA A 594 22.52 6.52 33.54
CA ALA A 594 23.18 5.21 33.40
C ALA A 594 22.48 4.16 34.29
N ASN A 595 22.71 2.88 33.98
CA ASN A 595 22.06 1.75 34.65
C ASN A 595 20.52 1.80 34.56
N VAL A 596 19.97 2.27 33.43
CA VAL A 596 18.53 2.25 33.13
C VAL A 596 18.13 0.85 32.63
N PRO A 597 17.34 0.06 33.39
CA PRO A 597 17.04 -1.32 33.01
C PRO A 597 16.03 -1.45 31.85
N LYS A 598 16.12 -2.54 31.09
CA LYS A 598 15.17 -2.93 30.02
C LYS A 598 13.71 -2.88 30.47
N SER A 599 13.43 -3.27 31.73
CA SER A 599 12.10 -3.29 32.32
C SER A 599 11.44 -1.90 32.49
N LEU A 600 12.15 -0.80 32.24
CA LEU A 600 11.51 0.52 32.08
C LEU A 600 10.67 0.62 30.80
N PHE A 601 11.07 -0.07 29.74
CA PHE A 601 10.43 -0.05 28.42
C PHE A 601 9.54 -1.29 28.21
N GLU A 602 9.98 -2.43 28.75
CA GLU A 602 9.29 -3.72 28.61
C GLU A 602 8.00 -3.80 29.44
N ASP A 603 8.01 -3.25 30.66
CA ASP A 603 6.92 -3.33 31.65
C ASP A 603 6.89 -2.05 32.53
N PRO A 604 6.53 -0.89 31.94
CA PRO A 604 6.58 0.39 32.64
C PRO A 604 5.62 0.46 33.84
N GLU A 605 4.50 -0.24 33.77
CA GLU A 605 3.41 -0.17 34.75
C GLU A 605 3.75 -0.94 36.03
N ASN A 606 4.23 -2.18 35.92
CA ASN A 606 4.52 -3.02 37.09
C ASN A 606 5.97 -2.91 37.54
N GLN A 607 6.92 -2.73 36.61
CA GLN A 607 8.37 -2.73 36.90
C GLN A 607 9.05 -1.37 36.68
N GLY A 608 8.53 -0.50 35.81
CA GLY A 608 9.16 0.78 35.46
C GLY A 608 9.48 1.69 36.65
N GLN A 609 8.63 1.72 37.68
CA GLN A 609 8.92 2.46 38.91
C GLN A 609 10.17 1.95 39.64
N MET A 610 10.37 0.62 39.69
CA MET A 610 11.55 0.01 40.30
C MET A 610 12.78 0.13 39.39
N ALA A 611 12.58 0.12 38.07
CA ALA A 611 13.64 0.37 37.08
C ALA A 611 14.23 1.79 37.21
N LEU A 612 13.38 2.82 37.43
CA LEU A 612 13.83 4.20 37.70
C LEU A 612 14.56 4.34 39.04
N VAL A 613 14.21 3.55 40.06
CA VAL A 613 14.87 3.62 41.39
C VAL A 613 16.35 3.21 41.35
N VAL A 614 16.73 2.29 40.45
CA VAL A 614 18.12 1.83 40.30
C VAL A 614 18.95 2.64 39.30
N ALA A 615 18.30 3.43 38.44
CA ALA A 615 18.95 4.32 37.50
C ALA A 615 19.79 5.41 38.20
N GLN A 616 20.81 5.93 37.51
CA GLN A 616 21.79 6.86 38.04
C GLN A 616 21.92 8.08 37.14
N PHE A 617 21.72 9.27 37.70
CA PHE A 617 21.96 10.55 37.02
C PHE A 617 23.45 10.74 36.76
N VAL A 618 23.83 10.96 35.50
CA VAL A 618 25.23 11.17 35.09
C VAL A 618 25.52 12.66 34.93
N ASP A 619 24.75 13.34 34.08
CA ASP A 619 24.84 14.79 33.87
C ASP A 619 23.56 15.35 33.21
N ALA A 620 23.42 16.68 33.26
CA ALA A 620 22.49 17.44 32.43
C ALA A 620 22.98 18.87 32.19
N SER A 621 22.57 19.47 31.08
CA SER A 621 22.85 20.87 30.73
C SER A 621 21.61 21.51 30.11
N LEU A 622 21.10 22.56 30.76
CA LEU A 622 20.07 23.46 30.24
C LEU A 622 20.72 24.80 29.84
N THR A 623 20.49 25.25 28.62
CA THR A 623 20.95 26.55 28.10
C THR A 623 19.74 27.31 27.55
N PHE A 624 19.52 28.55 28.00
CA PHE A 624 18.60 29.48 27.37
C PHE A 624 19.37 30.66 26.78
N LYS A 625 19.09 31.02 25.54
CA LYS A 625 19.67 32.16 24.84
C LYS A 625 18.56 33.12 24.43
N ASP A 626 18.58 34.31 25.02
CA ASP A 626 17.60 35.34 24.73
C ASP A 626 17.79 35.92 23.32
N ALA A 627 16.69 36.19 22.63
CA ALA A 627 16.64 36.95 21.37
C ALA A 627 15.58 38.06 21.39
N GLY A 628 15.08 38.42 22.58
CA GLY A 628 14.04 39.45 22.78
C GLY A 628 13.03 39.12 23.87
N LEU A 629 12.82 37.84 24.24
CA LEU A 629 11.77 37.41 25.18
C LEU A 629 11.87 38.13 26.52
N THR A 630 13.04 38.14 27.14
CA THR A 630 13.26 38.76 28.46
C THR A 630 12.91 40.24 28.42
N LYS A 631 13.27 40.95 27.35
CA LYS A 631 12.95 42.37 27.19
C LYS A 631 11.44 42.59 26.95
N LYS A 632 10.83 41.82 26.05
CA LYS A 632 9.39 41.90 25.71
C LYS A 632 8.52 41.61 26.95
N GLY A 633 8.79 40.49 27.63
CA GLY A 633 8.06 40.08 28.84
C GLY A 633 8.26 41.01 30.03
N LEU A 634 9.48 41.53 30.26
CA LEU A 634 9.72 42.54 31.30
C LEU A 634 8.88 43.80 31.07
N ALA A 635 8.88 44.34 29.84
CA ALA A 635 8.12 45.54 29.51
C ALA A 635 6.62 45.32 29.67
N HIS A 636 6.09 44.24 29.08
CA HIS A 636 4.66 43.90 29.15
C HIS A 636 4.17 43.72 30.59
N ILE A 637 4.87 42.92 31.41
CA ILE A 637 4.44 42.67 32.80
C ILE A 637 4.63 43.91 33.68
N ALA A 638 5.67 44.72 33.46
CA ALA A 638 5.87 45.98 34.18
C ALA A 638 4.77 47.00 33.85
N GLU A 639 4.33 47.09 32.59
CA GLU A 639 3.19 47.91 32.17
C GLU A 639 1.88 47.40 32.78
N ALA A 640 1.60 46.09 32.69
CA ALA A 640 0.39 45.47 33.27
C ALA A 640 0.30 45.64 34.80
N GLN A 641 1.44 45.66 35.51
CA GLN A 641 1.51 45.94 36.95
C GLN A 641 1.65 47.44 37.29
N ASN A 642 1.77 48.32 36.28
CA ASN A 642 2.00 49.76 36.42
C ASN A 642 3.19 50.10 37.34
N ILE A 643 4.33 49.42 37.12
CA ILE A 643 5.61 49.60 37.81
C ILE A 643 6.75 49.84 36.82
N PRO A 644 7.85 50.53 37.21
CA PRO A 644 9.01 50.67 36.34
C PRO A 644 9.71 49.33 36.07
N GLU A 645 10.18 49.09 34.84
CA GLU A 645 10.92 47.88 34.46
C GLU A 645 12.09 47.55 35.41
N ASN A 646 12.83 48.54 35.91
CA ASN A 646 13.95 48.27 36.83
C ASN A 646 13.46 47.75 38.18
N VAL A 647 12.32 48.23 38.68
CA VAL A 647 11.71 47.75 39.93
C VAL A 647 11.20 46.32 39.73
N PHE A 648 10.65 46.00 38.56
CA PHE A 648 10.26 44.63 38.23
C PHE A 648 11.48 43.70 38.07
N ARG A 649 12.58 44.18 37.47
CA ARG A 649 13.87 43.46 37.38
C ARG A 649 14.43 43.13 38.77
N GLU A 650 14.50 44.13 39.65
CA GLU A 650 14.91 43.98 41.05
C GLU A 650 14.01 42.98 41.80
N ALA A 651 12.69 43.03 41.57
CA ALA A 651 11.73 42.09 42.14
C ALA A 651 11.92 40.66 41.63
N LEU A 652 12.24 40.44 40.35
CA LEU A 652 12.54 39.12 39.79
C LEU A 652 13.86 38.53 40.32
N VAL A 653 14.92 39.34 40.48
CA VAL A 653 16.17 38.90 41.14
C VAL A 653 15.89 38.51 42.60
N ALA A 654 15.09 39.30 43.32
CA ALA A 654 14.66 38.98 44.67
C ALA A 654 13.80 37.71 44.72
N GLN A 655 12.89 37.50 43.75
CA GLN A 655 12.05 36.31 43.65
C GLN A 655 12.86 35.05 43.33
N ALA A 656 13.79 35.09 42.37
CA ALA A 656 14.70 33.99 42.08
C ALA A 656 15.54 33.61 43.31
N THR A 657 16.04 34.62 44.03
CA THR A 657 16.73 34.44 45.32
C THR A 657 15.82 33.78 46.36
N GLN A 658 14.59 34.27 46.53
CA GLN A 658 13.56 33.74 47.43
C GLN A 658 13.19 32.28 47.11
N MET A 659 13.14 31.91 45.82
CA MET A 659 12.86 30.53 45.38
C MET A 659 13.96 29.53 45.78
N THR A 660 15.18 29.99 46.07
CA THR A 660 16.23 29.13 46.64
C THR A 660 16.11 28.92 48.15
N ALA A 661 15.30 29.71 48.87
CA ALA A 661 15.22 29.66 50.33
C ALA A 661 14.83 28.27 50.90
N PRO A 662 13.93 27.47 50.29
CA PRO A 662 13.64 26.10 50.74
C PRO A 662 14.85 25.15 50.66
N ILE A 663 15.81 25.43 49.77
CA ILE A 663 17.03 24.63 49.58
C ILE A 663 18.03 24.93 50.71
N GLN A 664 18.04 26.12 51.32
CA GLN A 664 18.91 26.48 52.45
C GLN A 664 20.43 26.37 52.18
N ASN A 665 20.86 26.31 50.91
CA ASN A 665 22.27 26.30 50.52
C ASN A 665 22.70 27.71 50.08
N ALA A 666 23.45 28.42 50.94
CA ALA A 666 23.81 29.81 50.71
C ALA A 666 24.72 30.05 49.48
N ALA A 667 25.57 29.08 49.12
CA ALA A 667 26.42 29.18 47.93
C ALA A 667 25.59 29.05 46.65
N PHE A 668 24.62 28.13 46.63
CA PHE A 668 23.65 28.03 45.54
C PHE A 668 22.76 29.27 45.45
N THR A 669 22.25 29.79 46.57
CA THR A 669 21.51 31.07 46.62
C THR A 669 22.31 32.20 45.97
N GLN A 670 23.57 32.40 46.38
CA GLN A 670 24.44 33.43 45.80
C GLN A 670 24.63 33.23 44.29
N MET A 671 24.88 32.00 43.84
CA MET A 671 25.06 31.67 42.42
C MET A 671 23.80 31.98 41.59
N VAL A 672 22.61 31.68 42.12
CA VAL A 672 21.33 32.06 41.50
C VAL A 672 21.17 33.58 41.46
N THR A 673 21.42 34.30 42.55
CA THR A 673 21.31 35.77 42.59
C THR A 673 22.26 36.44 41.60
N GLU A 674 23.53 36.02 41.55
CA GLU A 674 24.53 36.57 40.64
C GLU A 674 24.17 36.30 39.17
N ALA A 675 23.76 35.07 38.83
CA ALA A 675 23.35 34.74 37.48
C ALA A 675 22.05 35.44 37.07
N ALA A 676 21.05 35.51 37.96
CA ALA A 676 19.77 36.16 37.68
C ALA A 676 19.93 37.67 37.47
N SER A 677 20.69 38.38 38.32
CA SER A 677 20.99 39.80 38.09
C SER A 677 21.71 39.97 36.76
N LYS A 678 22.81 39.27 36.55
CA LYS A 678 23.67 39.43 35.36
C LYS A 678 22.95 39.09 34.05
N PHE A 679 22.07 38.09 34.05
CA PHE A 679 21.21 37.78 32.91
C PHE A 679 20.16 38.86 32.68
N LEU A 680 19.44 39.27 33.72
CA LEU A 680 18.37 40.26 33.58
C LEU A 680 18.91 41.66 33.25
N ASP A 681 20.10 42.03 33.73
CA ASP A 681 20.74 43.32 33.47
C ASP A 681 21.23 43.44 32.01
N ASN A 682 21.67 42.33 31.41
CA ASN A 682 22.03 42.25 29.99
C ASN A 682 21.69 40.84 29.44
N PRO A 683 20.47 40.62 28.91
CA PRO A 683 20.05 39.32 28.39
C PRO A 683 20.98 38.82 27.28
N GLY A 684 21.27 37.52 27.33
CA GLY A 684 22.28 36.83 26.52
C GLY A 684 22.11 35.32 26.67
N GLU A 685 23.17 34.61 27.06
CA GLU A 685 23.08 33.19 27.45
C GLU A 685 22.88 33.04 28.96
N LEU A 686 21.99 32.15 29.39
CA LEU A 686 21.85 31.62 30.74
C LEU A 686 22.05 30.10 30.68
N LYS A 687 23.04 29.58 31.39
CA LYS A 687 23.39 28.16 31.34
C LYS A 687 23.48 27.54 32.73
N VAL A 688 22.77 26.42 32.90
CA VAL A 688 22.73 25.58 34.09
C VAL A 688 23.32 24.22 33.72
N THR A 689 24.39 23.81 34.40
CA THR A 689 24.99 22.47 34.22
C THR A 689 25.00 21.72 35.55
N LEU A 690 24.62 20.45 35.50
CA LEU A 690 24.66 19.50 36.60
C LEU A 690 25.62 18.39 36.19
N THR A 691 26.80 18.35 36.79
CA THR A 691 27.91 17.47 36.37
C THR A 691 28.61 16.85 37.58
N PRO A 692 27.95 15.95 38.33
CA PRO A 692 28.54 15.30 39.48
C PRO A 692 29.80 14.49 39.11
N PRO A 693 30.78 14.35 40.03
CA PRO A 693 32.05 13.67 39.73
C PRO A 693 31.93 12.15 39.58
N ASN A 694 30.79 11.57 39.96
CA ASN A 694 30.41 10.17 39.75
C ASN A 694 28.88 10.14 39.52
N PRO A 695 28.31 9.13 38.81
CA PRO A 695 26.87 8.98 38.68
C PRO A 695 26.16 8.88 40.05
N VAL A 696 25.01 9.54 40.18
CA VAL A 696 24.25 9.66 41.43
C VAL A 696 22.93 8.88 41.30
N PRO A 697 22.66 7.84 42.12
CA PRO A 697 21.40 7.10 42.06
C PRO A 697 20.17 8.00 42.22
N LEU A 698 19.13 7.81 41.39
CA LEU A 698 17.89 8.61 41.47
C LEU A 698 17.23 8.48 42.86
N ALA A 699 17.29 7.29 43.47
CA ALA A 699 16.88 7.07 44.85
C ALA A 699 17.59 7.98 45.87
N GLN A 700 18.86 8.34 45.64
CA GLN A 700 19.59 9.27 46.50
C GLN A 700 19.13 10.71 46.29
N ILE A 701 18.84 11.11 45.05
CA ILE A 701 18.32 12.46 44.74
C ILE A 701 16.93 12.65 45.38
N LEU A 702 16.05 11.66 45.24
CA LEU A 702 14.73 11.64 45.90
C LEU A 702 14.87 11.67 47.43
N GLY A 703 15.77 10.86 48.00
CA GLY A 703 16.07 10.88 49.44
C GLY A 703 16.61 12.23 49.94
N SER A 704 17.43 12.92 49.14
CA SER A 704 17.94 14.25 49.44
C SER A 704 16.88 15.35 49.39
N MET A 705 15.64 15.10 48.93
CA MET A 705 14.53 16.05 49.14
C MET A 705 14.18 16.24 50.62
N ALA A 706 14.53 15.30 51.50
CA ALA A 706 14.43 15.47 52.96
C ALA A 706 15.58 16.31 53.57
N ALA A 707 16.63 16.61 52.79
CA ALA A 707 17.79 17.41 53.17
C ALA A 707 18.28 18.25 51.96
N PRO A 708 17.42 19.13 51.40
CA PRO A 708 17.62 19.71 50.08
C PRO A 708 18.88 20.59 49.97
N GLN A 709 19.42 21.07 51.09
CA GLN A 709 20.69 21.80 51.16
C GLN A 709 21.88 21.02 50.59
N THR A 710 21.77 19.68 50.50
CA THR A 710 22.79 18.80 49.93
C THR A 710 22.71 18.68 48.40
N LEU A 711 21.58 18.99 47.78
CA LEU A 711 21.35 18.76 46.34
C LEU A 711 22.28 19.57 45.42
N PRO A 712 22.56 20.88 45.65
CA PRO A 712 23.44 21.64 44.76
C PRO A 712 24.87 21.10 44.73
N ASP A 713 25.39 20.71 45.89
CA ASP A 713 26.75 20.15 46.00
C ASP A 713 26.82 18.70 45.48
N LEU A 714 25.78 17.88 45.74
CA LEU A 714 25.68 16.50 45.27
C LEU A 714 25.66 16.41 43.74
N LEU A 715 24.91 17.29 43.09
CA LEU A 715 24.77 17.34 41.63
C LEU A 715 25.79 18.26 40.95
N ALA A 716 26.72 18.84 41.73
CA ALA A 716 27.72 19.81 41.30
C ALA A 716 27.14 20.93 40.41
N VAL A 717 26.02 21.51 40.86
CA VAL A 717 25.24 22.48 40.08
C VAL A 717 26.04 23.76 39.86
N LYS A 718 26.11 24.20 38.61
CA LYS A 718 26.76 25.44 38.19
C LYS A 718 25.81 26.23 37.30
N ILE A 719 25.62 27.50 37.63
CA ILE A 719 24.80 28.46 36.87
C ILE A 719 25.72 29.60 36.43
N VAL A 720 25.66 29.97 35.15
CA VAL A 720 26.38 31.11 34.57
C VAL A 720 25.46 31.89 33.63
N ALA A 721 25.70 33.19 33.52
CA ALA A 721 24.93 34.09 32.65
C ALA A 721 25.83 35.11 31.95
N ASN A 722 25.35 35.62 30.80
CA ASN A 722 25.91 36.60 29.84
C ASN A 722 26.40 36.02 28.50
#